data_AF-G8BDN4-F1
#
_entry.id   AF-G8BDN4-F1
#
_cell.length_a   1.000
_cell.length_b   1.000
_cell.length_c   1.000
_cell.angle_alpha   90.00
_cell.angle_beta   90.00
_cell.angle_gamma   90.00
#
_symmetry.space_group_name_H-M   'P 1'
#
loop_
_entity.id
_entity.type
_entity.pdbx_description
1 polymer ?
#
loop_
_entity_poly.entity_id
_entity_poly.type
_entity_poly.pdbx_seq_one_letter_code
_entity_poly.pdbx_strand_id
1 'polypeptide(L)'
;MARGFRKSGGVKGPSSALTEFLKSEGITDAFRQRRAREAEAGATENTTGTTTGTTTQETTPGAEPATVAEDQRDGIPIASSSGASSPVVSRRASRRQSSTSTKREEDEDDEIVEMRKAAKRKLRAARRGANGTSRKRGLPGDSSDSDNDSSDDSNADDDYSDDAEDLDNANMRAFGDQDTCVDCGDKFELSVYSRFIKEKSGYLCDSCNKVLKERERKARTNQLNARKKRKRVAQALLNRTTVKIPKLQDVCIKKITQNIEDVDVLGDIGQVNLNKISSILSKNRSLNDKTISLFLSPDLKNISFWDCSNVDSDSLNKIASYCPNLESLTLFMCGQLHNDNLEYFASNLTQLHSLALNGPFLISDKMWQAYFDKIAGKLQVFEVRNTHRFGNDSLSSLLEKCGIDLTSLKLSRLDGITTQDAYSKISNSISQSRLTHLEISYPTNEDLITDDMIIDILKKSGESLVSLNVDGCSALTEKFLLEGVSKYCHNLTKLSMKNLDQVSNEGFAAAFNQFSEVNAGGLIEVNLMKCTDLGDEAIYALLNHSCHTLVELSINSLHRISSDFLSQIFTDDNHQFKKQLKERYDEDSNIKYYHQVALPLLTYLDASFVRAVDNEILSLLGDSCPKMQIIEVYGDNRCNGKASLRDGLMVIGRQTDEI
;
A
#
# COMPACT_ATOMS: atom_id res chain seq x y z
N MET A 1 9.32 -80.16 27.16
CA MET A 1 8.14 -80.25 26.25
C MET A 1 7.41 -78.91 26.25
N ALA A 2 6.44 -78.71 25.36
CA ALA A 2 5.92 -77.38 25.00
C ALA A 2 4.51 -77.08 25.53
N ARG A 3 4.14 -75.78 25.47
CA ARG A 3 2.81 -75.17 25.77
C ARG A 3 2.43 -75.17 27.26
N GLY A 4 1.83 -74.11 27.80
CA GLY A 4 1.61 -72.76 27.23
C GLY A 4 0.64 -71.96 28.09
N PHE A 5 0.94 -70.68 28.37
CA PHE A 5 0.12 -69.82 29.23
C PHE A 5 -0.48 -68.63 28.49
N ARG A 6 -1.77 -68.36 28.78
CA ARG A 6 -2.54 -67.21 28.25
C ARG A 6 -2.08 -65.92 28.94
N LYS A 7 -2.03 -64.81 28.20
CA LYS A 7 -2.04 -63.46 28.80
C LYS A 7 -3.49 -62.96 28.91
N SER A 8 -3.79 -62.31 30.03
CA SER A 8 -5.04 -61.58 30.26
C SER A 8 -5.13 -60.32 29.40
N GLY A 9 -6.34 -59.86 29.10
CA GLY A 9 -6.58 -58.70 28.24
C GLY A 9 -6.39 -57.37 28.98
N GLY A 10 -5.77 -56.41 28.30
CA GLY A 10 -5.86 -54.99 28.66
C GLY A 10 -7.07 -54.35 27.99
N VAL A 11 -7.82 -53.54 28.74
CA VAL A 11 -8.97 -52.78 28.21
C VAL A 11 -8.48 -51.73 27.22
N LYS A 12 -9.12 -51.63 26.06
CA LYS A 12 -8.98 -50.48 25.14
C LYS A 12 -10.10 -49.48 25.42
N GLY A 13 -9.77 -48.19 25.44
CA GLY A 13 -10.77 -47.13 25.39
C GLY A 13 -11.54 -47.12 24.05
N PRO A 14 -12.66 -46.39 23.97
CA PRO A 14 -13.53 -46.40 22.80
C PRO A 14 -12.78 -45.92 21.54
N SER A 15 -12.92 -46.70 20.46
CA SER A 15 -12.63 -46.20 19.11
C SER A 15 -13.55 -45.02 18.80
N SER A 16 -13.01 -43.98 18.16
CA SER A 16 -13.83 -42.87 17.68
C SER A 16 -14.93 -43.39 16.75
N ALA A 17 -16.11 -42.77 16.81
CA ALA A 17 -17.22 -42.94 15.89
C ALA A 17 -16.79 -43.09 14.42
N LEU A 18 -15.87 -42.22 14.00
CA LEU A 18 -15.32 -42.18 12.65
C LEU A 18 -14.49 -43.44 12.33
N THR A 19 -13.85 -44.05 13.33
CA THR A 19 -13.05 -45.29 13.17
C THR A 19 -13.93 -46.55 13.10
N GLU A 20 -15.09 -46.55 13.76
CA GLU A 20 -16.08 -47.64 13.68
C GLU A 20 -16.83 -47.58 12.34
N PHE A 21 -17.34 -46.39 11.96
CA PHE A 21 -17.85 -46.02 10.63
C PHE A 21 -16.95 -46.54 9.51
N LEU A 22 -15.68 -46.09 9.48
CA LEU A 22 -14.72 -46.43 8.42
C LEU A 22 -14.33 -47.92 8.41
N LYS A 23 -14.91 -48.75 9.28
CA LYS A 23 -14.67 -50.18 9.42
C LYS A 23 -15.93 -51.03 9.19
N SER A 24 -17.12 -50.59 9.62
CA SER A 24 -18.39 -51.22 9.23
C SER A 24 -18.58 -51.15 7.71
N GLU A 25 -18.25 -50.00 7.13
CA GLU A 25 -18.37 -49.70 5.71
C GLU A 25 -17.16 -50.17 4.88
N GLY A 26 -16.28 -50.98 5.47
CA GLY A 26 -15.11 -51.56 4.80
C GLY A 26 -14.03 -50.57 4.34
N ILE A 27 -14.20 -49.25 4.48
CA ILE A 27 -13.31 -48.21 3.90
C ILE A 27 -11.84 -48.36 4.35
N THR A 28 -11.58 -48.73 5.61
CA THR A 28 -10.22 -49.00 6.11
C THR A 28 -9.59 -50.26 5.53
N ASP A 29 -10.38 -51.25 5.11
CA ASP A 29 -9.89 -52.43 4.39
C ASP A 29 -9.83 -52.18 2.88
N ALA A 30 -10.67 -51.31 2.32
CA ALA A 30 -10.51 -50.80 0.97
C ALA A 30 -9.19 -50.01 0.82
N PHE A 31 -8.82 -49.17 1.79
CA PHE A 31 -7.53 -48.48 1.81
C PHE A 31 -6.33 -49.44 1.96
N ARG A 32 -6.46 -50.51 2.77
CA ARG A 32 -5.41 -51.53 2.90
C ARG A 32 -5.29 -52.41 1.65
N GLN A 33 -6.39 -52.85 1.06
CA GLN A 33 -6.39 -53.56 -0.22
C GLN A 33 -5.89 -52.66 -1.36
N ARG A 34 -6.18 -51.35 -1.34
CA ARG A 34 -5.64 -50.40 -2.30
C ARG A 34 -4.12 -50.31 -2.18
N ARG A 35 -3.56 -50.13 -0.97
CA ARG A 35 -2.10 -50.16 -0.77
C ARG A 35 -1.46 -51.51 -1.10
N ALA A 36 -2.16 -52.63 -0.87
CA ALA A 36 -1.68 -53.95 -1.28
C ALA A 36 -1.62 -54.06 -2.81
N ARG A 37 -2.69 -53.67 -3.52
CA ARG A 37 -2.73 -53.63 -4.99
C ARG A 37 -1.77 -52.61 -5.59
N GLU A 38 -1.49 -51.49 -4.92
CA GLU A 38 -0.46 -50.52 -5.34
C GLU A 38 0.96 -51.07 -5.13
N ALA A 39 1.19 -51.93 -4.12
CA ALA A 39 2.45 -52.66 -3.93
C ALA A 39 2.61 -53.84 -4.92
N GLU A 40 1.52 -54.52 -5.29
CA GLU A 40 1.52 -55.61 -6.27
C GLU A 40 1.59 -55.10 -7.71
N ALA A 41 0.90 -54.00 -8.04
CA ALA A 41 0.99 -53.35 -9.36
C ALA A 41 2.35 -52.68 -9.61
N GLY A 42 3.12 -52.38 -8.55
CA GLY A 42 4.53 -52.01 -8.66
C GLY A 42 5.47 -53.16 -9.00
N ALA A 43 4.98 -54.41 -9.06
CA ALA A 43 5.79 -55.62 -9.28
C ALA A 43 5.53 -56.31 -10.64
N THR A 44 4.46 -55.99 -11.36
CA THR A 44 4.18 -56.52 -12.70
C THR A 44 3.49 -55.51 -13.62
N GLU A 45 4.13 -55.15 -14.74
CA GLU A 45 3.42 -54.60 -15.89
C GLU A 45 2.50 -55.67 -16.50
N ASN A 46 1.18 -55.43 -16.58
CA ASN A 46 0.35 -55.61 -17.79
C ASN A 46 -1.17 -55.38 -17.56
N THR A 47 -1.85 -55.00 -18.65
CA THR A 47 -3.31 -55.16 -18.91
C THR A 47 -4.38 -54.56 -17.96
N THR A 48 -4.86 -53.35 -18.31
CA THR A 48 -6.29 -52.98 -18.55
C THR A 48 -7.43 -53.27 -17.53
N GLY A 49 -8.24 -52.25 -17.16
CA GLY A 49 -9.72 -52.42 -17.04
C GLY A 49 -10.54 -51.82 -15.86
N THR A 50 -10.80 -50.51 -15.86
CA THR A 50 -12.13 -49.83 -15.72
C THR A 50 -13.19 -50.20 -14.62
N THR A 51 -13.61 -49.20 -13.78
CA THR A 51 -14.92 -49.03 -13.03
C THR A 51 -15.31 -49.98 -11.85
N THR A 52 -16.15 -49.69 -10.82
CA THR A 52 -16.94 -48.50 -10.31
C THR A 52 -17.41 -48.65 -8.81
N GLY A 53 -17.50 -47.56 -8.02
CA GLY A 53 -18.45 -47.30 -6.88
C GLY A 53 -18.38 -48.11 -5.53
N THR A 54 -19.06 -47.79 -4.40
CA THR A 54 -19.60 -46.54 -3.74
C THR A 54 -20.06 -46.82 -2.26
N THR A 55 -19.93 -45.86 -1.30
CA THR A 55 -20.66 -45.71 0.02
C THR A 55 -20.51 -46.78 1.15
N THR A 56 -20.85 -46.57 2.46
CA THR A 56 -21.50 -45.46 3.26
C THR A 56 -20.56 -44.97 4.43
N GLN A 57 -20.79 -44.41 5.64
CA GLN A 57 -21.83 -44.09 6.68
C GLN A 57 -22.29 -45.23 7.67
N GLU A 58 -22.39 -45.13 9.02
CA GLU A 58 -22.16 -44.01 9.98
C GLU A 58 -22.12 -44.34 11.54
N THR A 59 -21.14 -43.75 12.29
CA THR A 59 -21.19 -43.16 13.68
C THR A 59 -21.32 -43.88 15.07
N THR A 60 -20.93 -43.09 16.11
CA THR A 60 -21.09 -42.94 17.61
C THR A 60 -22.28 -43.64 18.34
N PRO A 61 -22.54 -43.57 19.69
CA PRO A 61 -21.98 -42.77 20.83
C PRO A 61 -21.58 -43.61 22.10
N GLY A 62 -21.29 -43.14 23.33
CA GLY A 62 -21.14 -41.79 23.98
C GLY A 62 -21.22 -41.85 25.54
N ALA A 63 -21.53 -40.71 26.20
CA ALA A 63 -21.92 -40.49 27.62
C ALA A 63 -20.85 -40.33 28.75
N GLU A 64 -21.19 -39.49 29.75
CA GLU A 64 -20.43 -39.02 30.94
C GLU A 64 -21.10 -39.53 32.27
N PRO A 65 -21.01 -38.93 33.51
CA PRO A 65 -20.14 -37.86 34.08
C PRO A 65 -19.61 -38.12 35.53
N ALA A 66 -18.84 -37.15 36.10
CA ALA A 66 -19.20 -36.37 37.33
C ALA A 66 -18.05 -35.94 38.31
N THR A 67 -18.35 -34.86 39.06
CA THR A 67 -17.87 -34.42 40.42
C THR A 67 -16.52 -33.69 40.69
N VAL A 68 -16.63 -32.35 40.81
CA VAL A 68 -16.15 -31.36 41.84
C VAL A 68 -14.87 -31.54 42.70
N ALA A 69 -14.11 -30.43 42.86
CA ALA A 69 -13.58 -29.90 44.13
C ALA A 69 -13.09 -28.42 43.99
N GLU A 70 -13.06 -27.64 45.10
CA GLU A 70 -12.58 -26.24 45.19
C GLU A 70 -11.50 -26.09 46.30
N ASP A 71 -10.64 -25.06 46.25
CA ASP A 71 -10.16 -24.31 47.45
C ASP A 71 -9.58 -22.92 47.09
N GLN A 72 -9.17 -22.11 48.08
CA GLN A 72 -9.27 -20.64 48.06
C GLN A 72 -8.15 -19.88 48.84
N ARG A 73 -8.01 -18.54 48.59
CA ARG A 73 -7.56 -17.42 49.49
C ARG A 73 -6.21 -16.69 49.31
N ASP A 74 -6.34 -15.39 49.03
CA ASP A 74 -5.87 -14.17 49.77
C ASP A 74 -4.39 -13.83 50.06
N GLY A 75 -4.04 -12.54 49.85
CA GLY A 75 -2.91 -11.87 50.53
C GLY A 75 -2.33 -10.60 49.89
N ILE A 76 -2.49 -9.41 50.51
CA ILE A 76 -1.79 -8.13 50.19
C ILE A 76 -1.56 -7.37 51.53
N PRO A 77 -0.41 -6.70 51.80
CA PRO A 77 -0.42 -5.21 51.77
C PRO A 77 0.95 -4.46 51.55
N ILE A 78 0.91 -3.41 50.71
CA ILE A 78 1.38 -2.01 50.98
C ILE A 78 2.91 -1.68 51.15
N ALA A 79 3.27 -0.45 50.72
CA ALA A 79 4.38 0.44 51.14
C ALA A 79 5.58 0.69 50.18
N SER A 80 5.55 1.91 49.64
CA SER A 80 6.57 2.69 48.93
C SER A 80 7.90 2.97 49.66
N SER A 81 8.98 3.20 48.90
CA SER A 81 9.89 4.34 49.14
C SER A 81 10.70 4.73 47.88
N SER A 82 11.12 5.99 47.81
CA SER A 82 11.97 6.55 46.74
C SER A 82 13.41 6.78 47.24
N GLY A 83 14.38 6.91 46.33
CA GLY A 83 15.73 7.35 46.67
C GLY A 83 16.78 6.99 45.61
N ALA A 84 17.49 7.99 45.10
CA ALA A 84 18.60 7.82 44.16
C ALA A 84 19.95 8.11 44.83
N SER A 85 21.02 7.43 44.40
CA SER A 85 22.36 8.00 44.09
C SER A 85 23.47 6.94 44.02
N SER A 86 24.32 7.04 43.00
CA SER A 86 25.67 6.43 42.99
C SER A 86 26.62 7.23 43.90
N PRO A 87 27.74 6.67 44.40
CA PRO A 87 28.99 6.84 43.64
C PRO A 87 30.07 5.72 43.74
N VAL A 88 30.74 5.48 42.61
CA VAL A 88 32.21 5.39 42.36
C VAL A 88 33.17 4.87 43.47
N VAL A 89 34.07 3.90 43.13
CA VAL A 89 35.57 3.98 43.23
C VAL A 89 36.30 2.61 43.00
N SER A 90 36.83 2.44 41.78
CA SER A 90 38.22 2.01 41.41
C SER A 90 38.86 0.64 41.77
N ARG A 91 39.69 0.14 40.81
CA ARG A 91 40.89 -0.77 40.92
C ARG A 91 40.66 -2.30 41.11
N ARG A 92 41.46 -3.21 40.51
CA ARG A 92 42.43 -3.15 39.37
C ARG A 92 42.83 -4.56 38.84
N ALA A 93 42.92 -4.72 37.51
CA ALA A 93 43.76 -5.64 36.70
C ALA A 93 43.74 -7.20 36.82
N SER A 94 43.26 -7.83 35.73
CA SER A 94 43.82 -9.04 35.04
C SER A 94 43.70 -10.42 35.73
N ARG A 95 43.73 -11.57 35.03
CA ARG A 95 44.16 -11.88 33.65
C ARG A 95 43.43 -13.13 33.08
N ARG A 96 42.97 -13.05 31.82
CA ARG A 96 42.60 -14.15 30.87
C ARG A 96 42.13 -15.52 31.43
N GLN A 97 40.92 -15.94 31.06
CA GLN A 97 40.73 -17.02 30.06
C GLN A 97 39.32 -17.00 29.45
N SER A 98 39.03 -17.90 28.51
CA SER A 98 37.91 -17.84 27.57
C SER A 98 36.92 -19.00 27.70
N SER A 99 35.62 -18.70 27.71
CA SER A 99 34.58 -19.62 27.21
C SER A 99 33.24 -18.92 26.99
N THR A 100 32.73 -19.07 25.76
CA THR A 100 31.31 -19.20 25.38
C THR A 100 30.23 -18.48 26.20
N SER A 101 29.67 -17.39 25.66
CA SER A 101 28.32 -16.91 25.99
C SER A 101 27.35 -17.23 24.85
N THR A 102 26.15 -17.70 25.20
CA THR A 102 25.08 -18.02 24.25
C THR A 102 24.62 -16.77 23.49
N LYS A 103 24.41 -16.90 22.17
CA LYS A 103 23.60 -15.92 21.45
C LYS A 103 22.19 -15.87 22.05
N ARG A 104 21.67 -14.66 22.23
CA ARG A 104 20.25 -14.41 21.96
C ARG A 104 20.13 -14.04 20.49
N GLU A 105 19.03 -14.40 19.86
CA GLU A 105 18.71 -13.95 18.51
C GLU A 105 17.89 -12.67 18.67
N GLU A 106 18.47 -11.57 18.19
CA GLU A 106 17.80 -10.29 18.00
C GLU A 106 17.45 -10.23 16.51
N ASP A 107 16.23 -9.78 16.17
CA ASP A 107 15.75 -9.70 14.80
C ASP A 107 16.52 -8.61 14.03
N GLU A 108 17.62 -8.98 13.36
CA GLU A 108 18.35 -8.07 12.46
C GLU A 108 17.54 -7.88 11.16
N ASP A 109 17.07 -6.66 10.88
CA ASP A 109 16.36 -6.31 9.64
C ASP A 109 17.04 -6.91 8.40
N ASP A 110 16.29 -7.61 7.55
CA ASP A 110 16.82 -8.21 6.31
C ASP A 110 17.56 -7.20 5.42
N GLU A 111 17.14 -5.93 5.42
CA GLU A 111 17.78 -4.84 4.69
C GLU A 111 19.15 -4.46 5.29
N ILE A 112 19.29 -4.50 6.62
CA ILE A 112 20.58 -4.34 7.32
C ILE A 112 21.47 -5.57 7.08
N VAL A 113 20.90 -6.78 7.07
CA VAL A 113 21.61 -8.02 6.76
C VAL A 113 22.16 -8.01 5.34
N GLU A 114 21.38 -7.57 4.34
CA GLU A 114 21.85 -7.42 2.95
C GLU A 114 22.85 -6.27 2.78
N MET A 115 22.65 -5.11 3.40
CA MET A 115 23.68 -4.05 3.40
C MET A 115 25.02 -4.55 3.97
N ARG A 116 24.99 -5.33 5.05
CA ARG A 116 26.19 -5.97 5.64
C ARG A 116 26.80 -7.05 4.74
N LYS A 117 25.99 -7.81 3.98
CA LYS A 117 26.46 -8.78 2.97
C LYS A 117 27.12 -8.06 1.79
N ALA A 118 26.50 -6.99 1.26
CA ALA A 118 27.03 -6.16 0.17
C ALA A 118 28.36 -5.49 0.56
N ALA A 119 28.44 -4.90 1.76
CA ALA A 119 29.69 -4.34 2.29
C ALA A 119 30.80 -5.41 2.41
N LYS A 120 30.47 -6.61 2.91
CA LYS A 120 31.41 -7.75 2.95
C LYS A 120 31.82 -8.26 1.57
N ARG A 121 30.96 -8.16 0.54
CA ARG A 121 31.32 -8.45 -0.87
C ARG A 121 32.31 -7.41 -1.39
N LYS A 122 32.03 -6.10 -1.26
CA LYS A 122 32.96 -5.03 -1.69
C LYS A 122 34.32 -5.11 -0.97
N LEU A 123 34.35 -5.39 0.34
CA LEU A 123 35.61 -5.57 1.09
C LEU A 123 36.43 -6.81 0.64
N ARG A 124 35.77 -7.87 0.18
CA ARG A 124 36.43 -9.07 -0.39
C ARG A 124 36.96 -8.83 -1.80
N ALA A 125 36.30 -7.99 -2.60
CA ALA A 125 36.79 -7.58 -3.92
C ALA A 125 38.05 -6.73 -3.78
N ALA A 126 38.04 -5.70 -2.92
CA ALA A 126 39.21 -4.84 -2.65
C ALA A 126 40.45 -5.66 -2.22
N ARG A 127 40.27 -6.70 -1.39
CA ARG A 127 41.35 -7.61 -0.97
C ARG A 127 41.91 -8.52 -2.08
N ARG A 128 41.24 -8.65 -3.23
CA ARG A 128 41.73 -9.45 -4.38
C ARG A 128 42.54 -8.64 -5.39
N GLY A 129 42.41 -7.31 -5.42
CA GLY A 129 43.18 -6.45 -6.32
C GLY A 129 44.65 -6.18 -5.89
N ALA A 130 45.04 -6.61 -4.69
CA ALA A 130 46.28 -6.16 -4.03
C ALA A 130 47.52 -7.07 -4.20
N ASN A 131 47.45 -8.15 -4.99
CA ASN A 131 48.59 -9.01 -5.32
C ASN A 131 48.43 -9.54 -6.76
N GLY A 132 49.36 -9.22 -7.65
CA GLY A 132 49.24 -9.47 -9.10
C GLY A 132 50.11 -10.62 -9.65
N THR A 133 50.55 -10.46 -10.91
CA THR A 133 51.46 -11.31 -11.72
C THR A 133 50.86 -12.55 -12.42
N SER A 134 50.40 -12.30 -13.65
CA SER A 134 50.58 -13.08 -14.90
C SER A 134 50.95 -14.59 -14.89
N ARG A 135 50.19 -15.40 -15.66
CA ARG A 135 50.73 -16.39 -16.63
C ARG A 135 49.70 -16.86 -17.68
N LYS A 136 50.15 -17.65 -18.68
CA LYS A 136 49.52 -17.89 -19.99
C LYS A 136 48.74 -19.23 -20.13
N ARG A 137 47.69 -19.18 -20.98
CA ARG A 137 47.18 -20.21 -21.94
C ARG A 137 46.79 -21.63 -21.47
N GLY A 138 45.58 -22.06 -21.84
CA GLY A 138 45.13 -23.46 -21.98
C GLY A 138 43.69 -23.54 -22.53
N LEU A 139 43.42 -24.48 -23.46
CA LEU A 139 42.14 -24.77 -24.15
C LEU A 139 42.19 -26.23 -24.68
N PRO A 140 41.07 -26.89 -25.07
CA PRO A 140 39.67 -26.81 -24.61
C PRO A 140 39.02 -28.21 -24.36
N GLY A 141 37.70 -28.25 -24.10
CA GLY A 141 36.85 -29.48 -24.08
C GLY A 141 36.28 -29.82 -22.69
N ASP A 142 35.09 -30.42 -22.53
CA ASP A 142 34.00 -30.73 -23.49
C ASP A 142 32.64 -30.78 -22.71
N SER A 143 31.53 -31.07 -23.39
CA SER A 143 30.12 -31.10 -22.91
C SER A 143 29.80 -32.23 -21.89
N SER A 144 28.62 -32.34 -21.27
CA SER A 144 27.30 -31.69 -21.46
C SER A 144 26.49 -31.59 -20.14
N ASP A 145 25.31 -30.93 -20.23
CA ASP A 145 24.12 -31.08 -19.37
C ASP A 145 24.18 -30.73 -17.85
N SER A 146 23.08 -30.38 -17.17
CA SER A 146 21.96 -29.45 -17.44
C SER A 146 21.06 -29.46 -16.19
N ASP A 147 20.76 -28.31 -15.56
CA ASP A 147 19.53 -28.18 -14.76
C ASP A 147 19.16 -26.72 -14.44
N ASN A 148 17.90 -26.51 -14.04
CA ASN A 148 17.13 -25.30 -14.35
C ASN A 148 17.15 -24.14 -13.30
N ASP A 149 16.61 -23.00 -13.75
CA ASP A 149 15.95 -21.94 -12.96
C ASP A 149 16.69 -21.25 -11.81
N SER A 150 17.37 -20.15 -12.15
CA SER A 150 17.07 -18.83 -11.56
C SER A 150 17.57 -17.71 -12.46
N SER A 151 16.70 -17.20 -13.34
CA SER A 151 16.97 -15.96 -14.09
C SER A 151 16.84 -14.76 -13.15
N ASP A 152 17.91 -14.47 -12.41
CA ASP A 152 18.09 -13.23 -11.65
C ASP A 152 18.12 -12.09 -12.68
N ASP A 153 17.00 -11.39 -12.86
CA ASP A 153 16.85 -10.27 -13.79
C ASP A 153 17.49 -9.02 -13.17
N SER A 154 18.79 -9.14 -12.88
CA SER A 154 19.62 -8.18 -12.18
C SER A 154 20.07 -7.04 -13.10
N ASN A 155 19.19 -6.61 -14.01
CA ASN A 155 19.28 -5.34 -14.73
C ASN A 155 18.82 -4.21 -13.78
N ALA A 156 19.53 -4.11 -12.66
CA ALA A 156 19.79 -2.82 -12.08
C ALA A 156 20.97 -2.26 -12.87
N ASP A 157 20.68 -1.36 -13.82
CA ASP A 157 21.67 -0.43 -14.33
C ASP A 157 22.16 0.40 -13.13
N ASP A 158 23.23 -0.06 -12.49
CA ASP A 158 24.05 0.70 -11.56
C ASP A 158 24.83 1.71 -12.43
N ASP A 159 24.10 2.65 -13.04
CA ASP A 159 24.63 3.88 -13.65
C ASP A 159 25.15 4.82 -12.54
N TYR A 160 26.18 4.32 -11.87
CA TYR A 160 27.33 5.15 -11.58
C TYR A 160 27.92 5.50 -12.94
N SER A 161 27.62 6.70 -13.46
CA SER A 161 28.26 7.16 -14.67
C SER A 161 29.77 7.22 -14.41
N ASP A 162 30.50 6.28 -15.01
CA ASP A 162 31.96 6.29 -15.04
C ASP A 162 32.39 7.30 -16.12
N ASP A 163 31.96 8.56 -15.89
CA ASP A 163 32.21 9.79 -16.66
C ASP A 163 33.71 10.20 -16.61
N ALA A 164 34.59 9.22 -16.53
CA ALA A 164 36.04 9.33 -16.46
C ALA A 164 36.72 9.30 -17.84
N GLU A 165 36.00 8.87 -18.89
CA GLU A 165 36.50 8.76 -20.27
C GLU A 165 35.57 9.44 -21.30
N ASP A 166 35.43 10.79 -21.23
CA ASP A 166 35.30 11.68 -22.42
C ASP A 166 35.24 13.18 -22.04
N LEU A 167 36.37 13.75 -21.59
CA LEU A 167 36.54 15.21 -21.49
C LEU A 167 37.96 15.63 -21.92
N ASP A 168 38.08 16.06 -23.17
CA ASP A 168 39.32 16.58 -23.75
C ASP A 168 39.62 18.00 -23.21
N ASN A 169 40.23 18.03 -22.02
CA ASN A 169 41.02 19.09 -21.39
C ASN A 169 40.87 20.54 -21.91
N ALA A 170 39.98 21.34 -21.29
CA ALA A 170 40.00 22.80 -21.45
C ALA A 170 39.53 23.66 -20.26
N ASN A 171 38.89 23.11 -19.20
CA ASN A 171 38.33 23.98 -18.14
C ASN A 171 38.06 23.35 -16.74
N MET A 172 38.65 22.20 -16.39
CA MET A 172 38.54 21.71 -15.00
C MET A 172 39.42 22.55 -14.07
N ARG A 173 38.78 23.28 -13.15
CA ARG A 173 39.46 24.03 -12.08
C ARG A 173 40.01 23.09 -11.01
N ALA A 174 41.05 23.52 -10.29
CA ALA A 174 41.70 22.70 -9.29
C ALA A 174 40.89 22.60 -7.99
N PHE A 175 41.04 21.48 -7.28
CA PHE A 175 40.54 21.40 -5.91
C PHE A 175 41.32 22.41 -5.03
N GLY A 176 40.60 23.29 -4.34
CA GLY A 176 41.14 24.47 -3.65
C GLY A 176 40.92 25.80 -4.38
N ASP A 177 40.52 25.81 -5.65
CA ASP A 177 40.11 27.04 -6.34
C ASP A 177 38.76 27.54 -5.81
N GLN A 178 38.54 28.85 -5.78
CA GLN A 178 37.21 29.42 -5.51
C GLN A 178 36.35 29.40 -6.78
N ASP A 179 35.09 28.97 -6.62
CA ASP A 179 34.08 29.08 -7.67
C ASP A 179 32.74 29.59 -7.10
N THR A 180 31.85 29.99 -7.99
CA THR A 180 30.49 30.46 -7.69
C THR A 180 29.51 29.31 -7.85
N CYS A 181 28.69 29.03 -6.83
CA CYS A 181 27.69 27.97 -6.90
C CYS A 181 26.61 28.30 -7.93
N VAL A 182 26.32 27.38 -8.84
CA VAL A 182 25.32 27.60 -9.90
C VAL A 182 23.90 27.80 -9.36
N ASP A 183 23.58 27.18 -8.22
CA ASP A 183 22.22 27.16 -7.66
C ASP A 183 21.95 28.34 -6.71
N CYS A 184 22.94 28.77 -5.90
CA CYS A 184 22.75 29.83 -4.90
C CYS A 184 23.57 31.10 -5.13
N GLY A 185 24.52 31.10 -6.08
CA GLY A 185 25.40 32.26 -6.33
C GLY A 185 26.49 32.50 -5.27
N ASP A 186 26.55 31.70 -4.20
CA ASP A 186 27.58 31.82 -3.18
C ASP A 186 28.97 31.41 -3.70
N LYS A 187 30.01 32.11 -3.25
CA LYS A 187 31.39 31.68 -3.46
C LYS A 187 31.76 30.57 -2.48
N PHE A 188 32.33 29.49 -3.00
CA PHE A 188 32.79 28.34 -2.22
C PHE A 188 34.13 27.81 -2.76
N GLU A 189 34.81 26.99 -1.97
CA GLU A 189 36.07 26.34 -2.36
C GLU A 189 35.79 24.97 -3.01
N LEU A 190 36.35 24.73 -4.20
CA LEU A 190 36.15 23.48 -4.94
C LEU A 190 36.76 22.30 -4.19
N SER A 191 35.89 21.42 -3.70
CA SER A 191 36.24 20.25 -2.92
C SER A 191 36.06 18.96 -3.73
N VAL A 192 36.61 17.84 -3.24
CA VAL A 192 36.36 16.50 -3.80
C VAL A 192 34.86 16.12 -3.79
N TYR A 193 34.03 16.83 -3.01
CA TYR A 193 32.58 16.63 -2.97
C TYR A 193 31.80 17.60 -3.87
N SER A 194 32.43 18.61 -4.46
CA SER A 194 31.76 19.64 -5.27
C SER A 194 31.36 19.07 -6.63
N ARG A 195 30.05 18.89 -6.83
CA ARG A 195 29.48 18.23 -8.02
C ARG A 195 29.33 19.23 -9.17
N PHE A 196 29.82 18.87 -10.35
CA PHE A 196 29.53 19.60 -11.59
C PHE A 196 28.14 19.21 -12.12
N ILE A 197 27.36 20.20 -12.58
CA ILE A 197 26.04 20.00 -13.19
C ILE A 197 26.17 20.35 -14.68
N LYS A 198 26.19 19.31 -15.52
CA LYS A 198 26.38 19.43 -16.99
C LYS A 198 25.39 20.44 -17.60
N GLU A 199 24.10 20.29 -17.29
CA GLU A 199 22.99 21.15 -17.75
C GLU A 199 23.20 22.65 -17.49
N LYS A 200 23.77 23.00 -16.33
CA LYS A 200 23.97 24.38 -15.87
C LYS A 200 25.42 24.86 -16.01
N SER A 201 26.31 24.00 -16.54
CA SER A 201 27.73 24.28 -16.83
C SER A 201 28.53 24.88 -15.67
N GLY A 202 28.34 24.37 -14.44
CA GLY A 202 29.09 24.83 -13.26
C GLY A 202 29.02 23.87 -12.07
N TYR A 203 29.70 24.23 -10.98
CA TYR A 203 29.80 23.42 -9.77
C TYR A 203 28.84 23.84 -8.64
N LEU A 204 28.40 22.87 -7.84
CA LEU A 204 27.64 23.10 -6.61
C LEU A 204 28.54 23.18 -5.37
N CYS A 205 28.20 24.11 -4.48
CA CYS A 205 28.69 24.12 -3.10
C CYS A 205 28.13 22.92 -2.31
N ASP A 206 28.73 22.62 -1.16
CA ASP A 206 28.38 21.45 -0.34
C ASP A 206 26.93 21.47 0.18
N SER A 207 26.35 22.65 0.48
CA SER A 207 24.94 22.78 0.88
C SER A 207 23.98 22.44 -0.27
N CYS A 208 24.14 23.05 -1.46
CA CYS A 208 23.31 22.73 -2.63
C CYS A 208 23.46 21.26 -3.05
N ASN A 209 24.68 20.71 -3.00
CA ASN A 209 24.95 19.30 -3.30
C ASN A 209 24.29 18.34 -2.28
N LYS A 210 24.17 18.72 -1.00
CA LYS A 210 23.38 17.95 -0.01
C LYS A 210 21.89 17.97 -0.35
N VAL A 211 21.33 19.14 -0.65
CA VAL A 211 19.93 19.28 -1.08
C VAL A 211 19.65 18.45 -2.33
N LEU A 212 20.55 18.45 -3.32
CA LEU A 212 20.44 17.63 -4.52
C LEU A 212 20.47 16.12 -4.19
N LYS A 213 21.42 15.67 -3.37
CA LYS A 213 21.51 14.25 -2.93
C LYS A 213 20.27 13.79 -2.16
N GLU A 214 19.65 14.68 -1.38
CA GLU A 214 18.39 14.40 -0.69
C GLU A 214 17.22 14.31 -1.68
N ARG A 215 17.15 15.20 -2.68
CA ARG A 215 16.18 15.13 -3.79
C ARG A 215 16.31 13.82 -4.57
N GLU A 216 17.53 13.44 -4.99
CA GLU A 216 17.81 12.18 -5.69
C GLU A 216 17.45 10.95 -4.84
N ARG A 217 17.76 10.97 -3.54
CA ARG A 217 17.39 9.90 -2.62
C ARG A 217 15.87 9.77 -2.48
N LYS A 218 15.14 10.89 -2.38
CA LYS A 218 13.66 10.89 -2.38
C LYS A 218 13.10 10.34 -3.70
N ALA A 219 13.60 10.81 -4.84
CA ALA A 219 13.21 10.32 -6.17
C ALA A 219 13.37 8.79 -6.29
N ARG A 220 14.54 8.26 -5.93
CA ARG A 220 14.82 6.81 -5.95
C ARG A 220 13.90 6.04 -4.99
N THR A 221 13.66 6.55 -3.78
CA THR A 221 12.74 5.94 -2.81
C THR A 221 11.29 5.93 -3.30
N ASN A 222 10.81 7.02 -3.89
CA ASN A 222 9.46 7.09 -4.45
C ASN A 222 9.32 6.20 -5.68
N GLN A 223 10.32 6.14 -6.56
CA GLN A 223 10.31 5.20 -7.68
C GLN A 223 10.29 3.73 -7.20
N LEU A 224 11.01 3.39 -6.12
CA LEU A 224 10.92 2.07 -5.48
C LEU A 224 9.53 1.81 -4.87
N ASN A 225 8.92 2.81 -4.24
CA ASN A 225 7.57 2.72 -3.69
C ASN A 225 6.50 2.59 -4.79
N ALA A 226 6.65 3.30 -5.91
CA ALA A 226 5.84 3.13 -7.11
C ALA A 226 6.02 1.71 -7.70
N ARG A 227 7.26 1.23 -7.89
CA ARG A 227 7.56 -0.14 -8.33
C ARG A 227 6.93 -1.21 -7.41
N LYS A 228 6.82 -0.94 -6.08
CA LYS A 228 6.12 -1.78 -5.08
C LYS A 228 4.58 -1.68 -5.21
N LYS A 229 4.01 -0.46 -5.22
CA LYS A 229 2.56 -0.19 -5.41
C LYS A 229 2.06 -0.84 -6.71
N ARG A 230 2.71 -0.58 -7.84
CA ARG A 230 2.48 -1.21 -9.15
C ARG A 230 2.37 -2.73 -9.07
N LYS A 231 3.27 -3.41 -8.37
CA LYS A 231 3.19 -4.88 -8.17
C LYS A 231 1.91 -5.29 -7.42
N ARG A 232 1.49 -4.54 -6.39
CA ARG A 232 0.23 -4.81 -5.64
C ARG A 232 -1.01 -4.55 -6.50
N VAL A 233 -1.03 -3.43 -7.24
CA VAL A 233 -2.12 -3.07 -8.16
C VAL A 233 -2.28 -4.16 -9.21
N ALA A 234 -1.21 -4.48 -9.93
CA ALA A 234 -1.21 -5.52 -10.94
C ALA A 234 -1.71 -6.87 -10.40
N GLN A 235 -1.28 -7.26 -9.19
CA GLN A 235 -1.77 -8.48 -8.54
C GLN A 235 -3.26 -8.42 -8.18
N ALA A 236 -3.78 -7.26 -7.74
CA ALA A 236 -5.19 -7.07 -7.44
C ALA A 236 -6.07 -7.09 -8.70
N LEU A 237 -5.58 -6.54 -9.82
CA LEU A 237 -6.27 -6.47 -11.10
C LEU A 237 -6.26 -7.82 -11.85
N LEU A 238 -5.13 -8.54 -11.88
CA LEU A 238 -5.03 -9.87 -12.51
C LEU A 238 -6.01 -10.91 -11.95
N ASN A 239 -6.46 -10.73 -10.70
CA ASN A 239 -7.51 -11.56 -10.07
C ASN A 239 -8.91 -11.35 -10.69
N ARG A 240 -9.13 -10.28 -11.47
CA ARG A 240 -10.37 -10.04 -12.23
C ARG A 240 -10.30 -10.61 -13.65
N THR A 241 -9.10 -10.72 -14.23
CA THR A 241 -8.94 -10.83 -15.70
C THR A 241 -8.51 -12.20 -16.20
N THR A 242 -7.86 -13.01 -15.37
CA THR A 242 -7.32 -14.31 -15.80
C THR A 242 -8.05 -15.49 -15.17
N VAL A 243 -8.54 -16.42 -15.98
CA VAL A 243 -8.90 -17.78 -15.53
C VAL A 243 -7.61 -18.59 -15.31
N LYS A 244 -6.75 -18.09 -14.43
CA LYS A 244 -5.76 -18.95 -13.77
C LYS A 244 -6.54 -19.90 -12.88
N ILE A 245 -6.10 -21.17 -12.86
CA ILE A 245 -6.63 -22.13 -11.88
C ILE A 245 -6.44 -21.50 -10.49
N PRO A 246 -7.52 -21.20 -9.75
CA PRO A 246 -7.41 -20.53 -8.47
C PRO A 246 -6.56 -21.39 -7.53
N LYS A 247 -5.71 -20.75 -6.70
CA LYS A 247 -4.92 -21.49 -5.72
C LYS A 247 -5.86 -22.30 -4.84
N LEU A 248 -5.44 -23.50 -4.43
CA LEU A 248 -6.23 -24.32 -3.50
C LEU A 248 -6.65 -23.54 -2.25
N GLN A 249 -5.78 -22.66 -1.74
CA GLN A 249 -6.10 -21.70 -0.67
C GLN A 249 -7.31 -20.81 -0.97
N ASP A 250 -7.37 -20.21 -2.16
CA ASP A 250 -8.44 -19.29 -2.55
C ASP A 250 -9.75 -20.06 -2.88
N VAL A 251 -9.66 -21.32 -3.33
CA VAL A 251 -10.80 -22.25 -3.46
C VAL A 251 -11.35 -22.65 -2.07
N CYS A 252 -10.48 -23.03 -1.14
CA CYS A 252 -10.85 -23.36 0.24
C CYS A 252 -11.49 -22.15 0.93
N ILE A 253 -10.90 -20.95 0.80
CA ILE A 253 -11.48 -19.70 1.30
C ILE A 253 -12.87 -19.48 0.71
N LYS A 254 -13.04 -19.61 -0.62
CA LYS A 254 -14.36 -19.47 -1.26
C LYS A 254 -15.38 -20.47 -0.71
N LYS A 255 -14.99 -21.72 -0.47
CA LYS A 255 -15.89 -22.75 0.09
C LYS A 255 -16.19 -22.50 1.58
N ILE A 256 -15.24 -22.02 2.37
CA ILE A 256 -15.47 -21.57 3.76
C ILE A 256 -16.49 -20.42 3.77
N THR A 257 -16.26 -19.36 3.00
CA THR A 257 -17.21 -18.23 2.88
C THR A 257 -18.61 -18.68 2.45
N GLN A 258 -18.73 -19.67 1.56
CA GLN A 258 -20.02 -20.19 1.10
C GLN A 258 -20.82 -20.99 2.15
N ASN A 259 -20.20 -21.40 3.26
CA ASN A 259 -20.81 -22.28 4.28
C ASN A 259 -20.47 -21.72 5.68
N ILE A 260 -20.28 -20.39 5.79
CA ILE A 260 -19.74 -19.72 6.97
C ILE A 260 -20.67 -19.79 8.19
N GLU A 261 -21.98 -19.92 7.95
CA GLU A 261 -22.99 -20.13 8.99
C GLU A 261 -22.87 -21.51 9.65
N ASP A 262 -22.21 -22.46 8.99
CA ASP A 262 -21.96 -23.83 9.45
C ASP A 262 -20.53 -24.00 10.04
N VAL A 263 -19.81 -22.89 10.27
CA VAL A 263 -18.45 -22.88 10.83
C VAL A 263 -18.46 -22.34 12.25
N ASP A 264 -18.38 -23.23 13.24
CA ASP A 264 -18.27 -22.85 14.65
C ASP A 264 -16.93 -22.17 14.99
N VAL A 265 -15.83 -22.69 14.41
CA VAL A 265 -14.45 -22.25 14.67
C VAL A 265 -13.61 -22.42 13.41
N LEU A 266 -12.87 -21.39 13.01
CA LEU A 266 -12.00 -21.43 11.82
C LEU A 266 -10.69 -22.22 12.03
N GLY A 267 -10.23 -22.37 13.27
CA GLY A 267 -8.97 -23.03 13.64
C GLY A 267 -7.74 -22.15 13.35
N ASP A 268 -6.58 -22.78 13.17
CA ASP A 268 -5.27 -22.11 12.96
C ASP A 268 -5.12 -21.47 11.57
N ILE A 269 -6.04 -20.57 11.20
CA ILE A 269 -5.96 -19.78 9.97
C ILE A 269 -5.16 -18.51 10.25
N GLY A 270 -3.93 -18.45 9.74
CA GLY A 270 -3.08 -17.25 9.87
C GLY A 270 -3.71 -15.98 9.30
N GLN A 271 -3.47 -14.84 9.96
CA GLN A 271 -4.20 -13.57 9.78
C GLN A 271 -4.43 -13.10 8.34
N VAL A 272 -3.46 -13.32 7.44
CA VAL A 272 -3.59 -12.95 6.02
C VAL A 272 -4.81 -13.61 5.36
N ASN A 273 -5.14 -14.85 5.76
CA ASN A 273 -6.29 -15.57 5.25
C ASN A 273 -7.59 -15.21 6.00
N LEU A 274 -7.55 -14.91 7.31
CA LEU A 274 -8.70 -14.34 8.03
C LEU A 274 -9.13 -13.00 7.42
N ASN A 275 -8.18 -12.11 7.15
CA ASN A 275 -8.44 -10.82 6.50
C ASN A 275 -9.00 -10.98 5.07
N LYS A 276 -8.58 -12.01 4.32
CA LYS A 276 -9.21 -12.37 3.04
C LYS A 276 -10.66 -12.83 3.24
N ILE A 277 -10.92 -13.75 4.16
CA ILE A 277 -12.26 -14.30 4.43
C ILE A 277 -13.20 -13.16 4.84
N SER A 278 -12.81 -12.31 5.80
CA SER A 278 -13.54 -11.10 6.21
C SER A 278 -13.82 -10.15 5.03
N SER A 279 -12.83 -9.88 4.18
CA SER A 279 -13.01 -9.01 2.99
C SER A 279 -13.98 -9.59 1.97
N ILE A 280 -14.00 -10.92 1.80
CA ILE A 280 -14.94 -11.60 0.89
C ILE A 280 -16.35 -11.66 1.51
N LEU A 281 -16.48 -11.93 2.81
CA LEU A 281 -17.76 -11.88 3.52
C LEU A 281 -18.38 -10.49 3.49
N SER A 282 -17.57 -9.44 3.67
CA SER A 282 -18.02 -8.04 3.51
C SER A 282 -18.56 -7.79 2.09
N LYS A 283 -17.85 -8.22 1.04
CA LYS A 283 -18.30 -8.09 -0.36
C LYS A 283 -19.56 -8.88 -0.68
N ASN A 284 -19.74 -10.03 -0.02
CA ASN A 284 -20.94 -10.86 -0.14
C ASN A 284 -22.05 -10.44 0.85
N ARG A 285 -21.84 -9.38 1.64
CA ARG A 285 -22.75 -8.86 2.68
C ARG A 285 -23.16 -9.91 3.74
N SER A 286 -22.26 -10.85 4.00
CA SER A 286 -22.47 -12.05 4.83
C SER A 286 -21.79 -11.99 6.21
N LEU A 287 -21.24 -10.84 6.61
CA LEU A 287 -20.75 -10.61 7.97
C LEU A 287 -21.94 -10.23 8.87
N ASN A 288 -22.10 -10.93 10.00
CA ASN A 288 -23.24 -10.77 10.91
C ASN A 288 -22.90 -11.11 12.36
N ASP A 289 -23.90 -11.01 13.25
CA ASP A 289 -23.83 -11.21 14.70
C ASP A 289 -23.20 -12.53 15.16
N LYS A 290 -23.37 -13.60 14.36
CA LYS A 290 -22.70 -14.88 14.57
C LYS A 290 -21.28 -14.82 14.04
N THR A 291 -21.14 -14.58 12.74
CA THR A 291 -19.91 -14.78 11.98
C THR A 291 -18.81 -13.79 12.35
N ILE A 292 -19.14 -12.60 12.88
CA ILE A 292 -18.14 -11.65 13.39
C ILE A 292 -17.25 -12.27 14.47
N SER A 293 -17.81 -13.14 15.32
CA SER A 293 -17.10 -13.80 16.43
C SER A 293 -15.95 -14.69 15.93
N LEU A 294 -16.02 -15.19 14.69
CA LEU A 294 -14.97 -15.99 14.06
C LEU A 294 -13.70 -15.18 13.71
N PHE A 295 -13.78 -13.85 13.78
CA PHE A 295 -12.70 -12.92 13.41
C PHE A 295 -12.19 -12.11 14.61
N LEU A 296 -12.49 -12.54 15.84
CA LEU A 296 -12.05 -11.89 17.09
C LEU A 296 -11.14 -12.83 17.90
N SER A 297 -9.93 -12.38 18.23
CA SER A 297 -9.04 -13.09 19.15
C SER A 297 -8.15 -12.11 19.94
N PRO A 298 -7.67 -12.48 21.16
CA PRO A 298 -7.04 -11.52 22.10
C PRO A 298 -5.68 -10.96 21.66
N ASP A 299 -5.07 -11.58 20.65
CA ASP A 299 -3.81 -11.20 20.01
C ASP A 299 -3.98 -10.22 18.84
N LEU A 300 -5.22 -9.92 18.42
CA LEU A 300 -5.48 -8.99 17.33
C LEU A 300 -5.14 -7.54 17.68
N LYS A 301 -4.14 -7.02 16.96
CA LYS A 301 -3.78 -5.59 16.93
C LYS A 301 -4.57 -4.79 15.90
N ASN A 302 -5.05 -5.42 14.83
CA ASN A 302 -5.66 -4.71 13.69
C ASN A 302 -6.91 -5.46 13.19
N ILE A 303 -8.07 -4.79 13.17
CA ILE A 303 -9.34 -5.32 12.66
C ILE A 303 -9.89 -4.41 11.56
N SER A 304 -10.43 -5.00 10.49
CA SER A 304 -11.08 -4.26 9.41
C SER A 304 -12.27 -5.04 8.83
N PHE A 305 -13.47 -4.49 9.02
CA PHE A 305 -14.72 -4.99 8.47
C PHE A 305 -15.31 -3.95 7.51
N TRP A 306 -15.62 -4.36 6.27
CA TRP A 306 -15.89 -3.43 5.17
C TRP A 306 -17.39 -3.24 4.86
N ASP A 307 -18.23 -4.19 5.27
CA ASP A 307 -19.68 -4.02 5.37
C ASP A 307 -20.12 -4.62 6.73
N CYS A 308 -20.50 -3.75 7.66
CA CYS A 308 -21.03 -4.10 8.99
C CYS A 308 -22.55 -3.92 9.08
N SER A 309 -23.28 -3.77 7.95
CA SER A 309 -24.72 -3.44 7.95
C SER A 309 -25.56 -4.41 8.79
N ASN A 310 -25.17 -5.69 8.76
CA ASN A 310 -25.89 -6.80 9.37
C ASN A 310 -25.28 -7.24 10.72
N VAL A 311 -24.53 -6.36 11.39
CA VAL A 311 -23.95 -6.60 12.73
C VAL A 311 -24.61 -5.67 13.75
N ASP A 312 -25.16 -6.23 14.82
CA ASP A 312 -25.86 -5.51 15.89
C ASP A 312 -24.93 -4.87 16.94
N SER A 313 -25.52 -4.04 17.81
CA SER A 313 -24.82 -3.32 18.88
C SER A 313 -24.07 -4.25 19.83
N ASP A 314 -24.70 -5.35 20.26
CA ASP A 314 -24.10 -6.28 21.23
C ASP A 314 -22.94 -7.06 20.60
N SER A 315 -23.00 -7.32 19.30
CA SER A 315 -21.94 -7.95 18.52
C SER A 315 -20.78 -7.00 18.21
N LEU A 316 -21.04 -5.70 18.07
CA LEU A 316 -19.99 -4.69 18.03
C LEU A 316 -19.26 -4.59 19.38
N ASN A 317 -19.96 -4.72 20.52
CA ASN A 317 -19.33 -4.79 21.84
C ASN A 317 -18.37 -5.98 22.00
N LYS A 318 -18.61 -7.12 21.32
CA LYS A 318 -17.69 -8.28 21.30
C LYS A 318 -16.27 -7.89 20.86
N ILE A 319 -16.13 -6.92 19.95
CA ILE A 319 -14.81 -6.47 19.47
C ILE A 319 -13.93 -6.02 20.64
N ALA A 320 -14.49 -5.25 21.57
CA ALA A 320 -13.72 -4.69 22.69
C ALA A 320 -13.55 -5.64 23.89
N SER A 321 -14.42 -6.66 24.03
CA SER A 321 -14.27 -7.67 25.08
C SER A 321 -13.37 -8.85 24.69
N TYR A 322 -13.33 -9.21 23.40
CA TYR A 322 -12.46 -10.28 22.88
C TYR A 322 -11.08 -9.79 22.43
N CYS A 323 -10.94 -8.52 21.99
CA CYS A 323 -9.69 -7.97 21.43
C CYS A 323 -9.19 -6.73 22.21
N PRO A 324 -8.84 -6.83 23.51
CA PRO A 324 -8.51 -5.67 24.35
C PRO A 324 -7.21 -4.95 23.94
N ASN A 325 -6.31 -5.64 23.23
CA ASN A 325 -5.01 -5.12 22.78
C ASN A 325 -5.05 -4.41 21.41
N LEU A 326 -6.24 -4.04 20.93
CA LEU A 326 -6.43 -3.51 19.58
C LEU A 326 -5.77 -2.12 19.40
N GLU A 327 -4.94 -2.00 18.37
CA GLU A 327 -4.20 -0.79 17.99
C GLU A 327 -4.91 -0.03 16.85
N SER A 328 -5.58 -0.76 15.95
CA SER A 328 -6.36 -0.20 14.83
C SER A 328 -7.70 -0.90 14.62
N LEU A 329 -8.76 -0.11 14.49
CA LEU A 329 -10.14 -0.56 14.23
C LEU A 329 -10.73 0.15 13.00
N THR A 330 -11.18 -0.62 12.02
CA THR A 330 -11.93 -0.12 10.85
C THR A 330 -13.30 -0.81 10.76
N LEU A 331 -14.38 -0.03 10.86
CA LEU A 331 -15.77 -0.51 10.73
C LEU A 331 -16.50 0.34 9.69
N PHE A 332 -16.74 -0.21 8.51
CA PHE A 332 -17.50 0.46 7.45
C PHE A 332 -18.92 -0.08 7.35
N MET A 333 -19.85 0.80 6.95
CA MET A 333 -21.30 0.55 6.99
C MET A 333 -21.79 0.21 8.41
N CYS A 334 -21.17 0.82 9.44
CA CYS A 334 -21.42 0.57 10.86
C CYS A 334 -22.69 1.29 11.37
N GLY A 335 -23.79 1.16 10.63
CA GLY A 335 -25.05 1.86 10.89
C GLY A 335 -25.71 1.55 12.24
N GLN A 336 -25.34 0.43 12.87
CA GLN A 336 -25.84 -0.01 14.18
C GLN A 336 -24.90 0.34 15.35
N LEU A 337 -23.83 1.11 15.12
CA LEU A 337 -22.92 1.55 16.18
C LEU A 337 -23.54 2.69 17.01
N HIS A 338 -23.92 2.38 18.25
CA HIS A 338 -24.56 3.28 19.22
C HIS A 338 -23.53 3.96 20.14
N ASN A 339 -23.97 5.02 20.85
CA ASN A 339 -23.15 5.76 21.81
C ASN A 339 -22.45 4.82 22.81
N ASP A 340 -23.21 3.89 23.38
CA ASP A 340 -22.80 2.92 24.39
C ASP A 340 -21.64 2.03 23.91
N ASN A 341 -21.63 1.66 22.62
CA ASN A 341 -20.51 0.93 22.01
C ASN A 341 -19.24 1.77 21.98
N LEU A 342 -19.37 3.05 21.60
CA LEU A 342 -18.23 3.96 21.49
C LEU A 342 -17.66 4.32 22.88
N GLU A 343 -18.51 4.43 23.91
CA GLU A 343 -18.06 4.53 25.31
C GLU A 343 -17.38 3.24 25.78
N TYR A 344 -17.93 2.07 25.46
CA TYR A 344 -17.32 0.79 25.78
C TYR A 344 -15.96 0.60 25.09
N PHE A 345 -15.82 1.05 23.85
CA PHE A 345 -14.55 1.06 23.12
C PHE A 345 -13.52 1.97 23.79
N ALA A 346 -13.87 3.21 24.14
CA ALA A 346 -13.00 4.12 24.90
C ALA A 346 -12.64 3.62 26.31
N SER A 347 -13.40 2.68 26.86
CA SER A 347 -13.14 2.10 28.19
C SER A 347 -12.17 0.92 28.14
N ASN A 348 -12.25 0.07 27.11
CA ASN A 348 -11.56 -1.22 27.06
C ASN A 348 -10.41 -1.28 26.04
N LEU A 349 -10.55 -0.60 24.89
CA LEU A 349 -9.54 -0.57 23.82
C LEU A 349 -8.44 0.45 24.14
N THR A 350 -7.75 0.22 25.26
CA THR A 350 -6.83 1.21 25.86
C THR A 350 -5.61 1.55 25.01
N GLN A 351 -5.27 0.69 24.04
CA GLN A 351 -4.16 0.82 23.09
C GLN A 351 -4.56 1.40 21.72
N LEU A 352 -5.85 1.69 21.51
CA LEU A 352 -6.37 2.09 20.21
C LEU A 352 -5.89 3.50 19.82
N HIS A 353 -5.05 3.57 18.78
CA HIS A 353 -4.52 4.82 18.22
C HIS A 353 -4.98 5.05 16.77
N SER A 354 -5.75 4.13 16.20
CA SER A 354 -6.31 4.22 14.85
C SER A 354 -7.79 3.81 14.83
N LEU A 355 -8.67 4.74 14.46
CA LEU A 355 -10.11 4.50 14.34
C LEU A 355 -10.63 5.02 13.00
N ALA A 356 -11.25 4.13 12.22
CA ALA A 356 -11.87 4.44 10.94
C ALA A 356 -13.32 3.96 10.88
N LEU A 357 -14.28 4.89 10.83
CA LEU A 357 -15.72 4.62 10.88
C LEU A 357 -16.44 5.22 9.66
N ASN A 358 -17.30 4.44 9.01
CA ASN A 358 -18.07 4.89 7.85
C ASN A 358 -19.54 4.51 8.01
N GLY A 359 -20.44 5.51 8.02
CA GLY A 359 -21.83 5.35 8.40
C GLY A 359 -22.15 5.25 9.91
N PRO A 360 -21.42 5.86 10.86
CA PRO A 360 -21.82 5.89 12.27
C PRO A 360 -22.98 6.89 12.49
N PHE A 361 -24.17 6.54 12.00
CA PHE A 361 -25.34 7.44 11.98
C PHE A 361 -26.05 7.60 13.34
N LEU A 362 -25.76 6.72 14.31
CA LEU A 362 -26.41 6.71 15.63
C LEU A 362 -25.54 7.32 16.74
N ILE A 363 -24.23 7.49 16.52
CA ILE A 363 -23.35 8.23 17.43
C ILE A 363 -23.78 9.70 17.44
N SER A 364 -24.01 10.24 18.63
CA SER A 364 -24.32 11.66 18.84
C SER A 364 -23.06 12.53 18.98
N ASP A 365 -23.13 13.79 18.55
CA ASP A 365 -22.03 14.76 18.65
C ASP A 365 -21.43 14.85 20.08
N LYS A 366 -22.30 14.86 21.10
CA LYS A 366 -21.86 14.84 22.51
C LYS A 366 -21.06 13.59 22.90
N MET A 367 -21.35 12.44 22.27
CA MET A 367 -20.60 11.21 22.51
C MET A 367 -19.25 11.22 21.80
N TRP A 368 -19.14 11.85 20.63
CA TRP A 368 -17.83 12.10 20.02
C TRP A 368 -16.96 12.98 20.91
N GLN A 369 -17.50 14.07 21.46
CA GLN A 369 -16.78 14.92 22.43
C GLN A 369 -16.27 14.09 23.63
N ALA A 370 -17.16 13.35 24.29
CA ALA A 370 -16.83 12.51 25.45
C ALA A 370 -15.86 11.36 25.12
N TYR A 371 -15.89 10.84 23.88
CA TYR A 371 -14.93 9.86 23.39
C TYR A 371 -13.52 10.46 23.30
N PHE A 372 -13.37 11.62 22.65
CA PHE A 372 -12.07 12.29 22.49
C PHE A 372 -11.50 12.79 23.83
N ASP A 373 -12.33 13.27 24.75
CA ASP A 373 -11.91 13.61 26.12
C ASP A 373 -11.27 12.40 26.84
N LYS A 374 -11.82 11.19 26.62
CA LYS A 374 -11.40 9.95 27.29
C LYS A 374 -10.16 9.29 26.64
N ILE A 375 -9.88 9.59 25.37
CA ILE A 375 -8.71 9.06 24.63
C ILE A 375 -7.66 10.12 24.26
N ALA A 376 -7.70 11.28 24.90
CA ALA A 376 -6.80 12.41 24.64
C ALA A 376 -5.31 12.00 24.57
N GLY A 377 -4.59 12.53 23.59
CA GLY A 377 -3.17 12.23 23.34
C GLY A 377 -2.86 10.82 22.81
N LYS A 378 -3.86 9.99 22.49
CA LYS A 378 -3.65 8.63 21.94
C LYS A 378 -3.89 8.52 20.44
N LEU A 379 -4.87 9.26 19.90
CA LEU A 379 -5.34 9.04 18.53
C LEU A 379 -4.37 9.62 17.50
N GLN A 380 -3.85 8.75 16.64
CA GLN A 380 -2.93 9.11 15.55
C GLN A 380 -3.61 9.04 14.18
N VAL A 381 -4.56 8.13 14.00
CA VAL A 381 -5.33 7.97 12.76
C VAL A 381 -6.81 8.12 13.09
N PHE A 382 -7.44 9.14 12.52
CA PHE A 382 -8.89 9.29 12.55
C PHE A 382 -9.46 9.40 11.13
N GLU A 383 -10.45 8.56 10.85
CA GLU A 383 -11.22 8.58 9.62
C GLU A 383 -12.71 8.47 9.97
N VAL A 384 -13.50 9.49 9.61
CA VAL A 384 -14.96 9.42 9.72
C VAL A 384 -15.61 9.82 8.40
N ARG A 385 -16.49 8.95 7.90
CA ARG A 385 -17.23 9.16 6.65
C ARG A 385 -18.73 8.97 6.79
N ASN A 386 -19.50 9.72 5.99
CA ASN A 386 -20.96 9.61 5.86
C ASN A 386 -21.67 9.67 7.22
N THR A 387 -21.68 10.84 7.88
CA THR A 387 -22.54 11.05 9.06
C THR A 387 -22.88 12.52 9.28
N HIS A 388 -24.17 12.79 9.47
CA HIS A 388 -24.71 14.11 9.81
C HIS A 388 -24.59 14.45 11.31
N ARG A 389 -24.05 13.53 12.13
CA ARG A 389 -23.98 13.68 13.61
C ARG A 389 -22.59 13.99 14.16
N PHE A 390 -21.58 14.04 13.30
CA PHE A 390 -20.27 14.58 13.65
C PHE A 390 -20.28 16.08 13.33
N GLY A 391 -20.35 16.92 14.36
CA GLY A 391 -20.54 18.37 14.21
C GLY A 391 -19.29 19.21 14.45
N ASN A 392 -19.49 20.53 14.44
CA ASN A 392 -18.45 21.54 14.70
C ASN A 392 -17.76 21.32 16.07
N ASP A 393 -18.52 20.88 17.08
CA ASP A 393 -18.02 20.64 18.43
C ASP A 393 -17.30 19.28 18.53
N SER A 394 -17.78 18.24 17.84
CA SER A 394 -17.03 16.98 17.64
C SER A 394 -15.65 17.23 17.02
N LEU A 395 -15.59 18.04 15.95
CA LEU A 395 -14.32 18.39 15.30
C LEU A 395 -13.42 19.22 16.21
N SER A 396 -13.98 20.21 16.92
CA SER A 396 -13.22 21.04 17.87
C SER A 396 -12.62 20.19 18.99
N SER A 397 -13.38 19.25 19.58
CA SER A 397 -12.89 18.32 20.60
C SER A 397 -11.81 17.38 20.07
N LEU A 398 -12.01 16.74 18.91
CA LEU A 398 -10.98 15.92 18.24
C LEU A 398 -9.65 16.68 18.11
N LEU A 399 -9.71 17.91 17.61
CA LEU A 399 -8.54 18.74 17.37
C LEU A 399 -7.86 19.19 18.67
N GLU A 400 -8.62 19.61 19.68
CA GLU A 400 -8.08 19.97 21.00
C GLU A 400 -7.43 18.79 21.73
N LYS A 401 -8.05 17.60 21.68
CA LYS A 401 -7.62 16.46 22.50
C LYS A 401 -6.61 15.56 21.81
N CYS A 402 -6.57 15.53 20.48
CA CYS A 402 -5.71 14.62 19.70
C CYS A 402 -4.92 15.29 18.56
N GLY A 403 -5.17 16.55 18.19
CA GLY A 403 -4.59 17.18 16.99
C GLY A 403 -3.06 17.16 16.91
N ILE A 404 -2.39 17.24 18.07
CA ILE A 404 -0.93 17.16 18.23
C ILE A 404 -0.36 15.78 17.84
N ASP A 405 -1.17 14.72 17.94
CA ASP A 405 -0.76 13.34 17.69
C ASP A 405 -1.21 12.75 16.35
N LEU A 406 -2.13 13.43 15.64
CA LEU A 406 -2.64 13.00 14.35
C LEU A 406 -1.57 12.93 13.26
N THR A 407 -1.40 11.72 12.71
CA THR A 407 -0.62 11.41 11.50
C THR A 407 -1.52 11.19 10.28
N SER A 408 -2.82 10.93 10.48
CA SER A 408 -3.84 10.87 9.43
C SER A 408 -5.17 11.44 9.93
N LEU A 409 -5.71 12.44 9.24
CA LEU A 409 -7.03 13.01 9.48
C LEU A 409 -7.86 12.92 8.19
N LYS A 410 -9.03 12.30 8.27
CA LYS A 410 -9.90 12.10 7.12
C LYS A 410 -11.37 12.34 7.45
N LEU A 411 -11.95 13.28 6.72
CA LEU A 411 -13.29 13.80 6.88
C LEU A 411 -13.99 13.73 5.52
N SER A 412 -15.09 12.98 5.42
CA SER A 412 -15.83 12.84 4.15
C SER A 412 -17.33 12.80 4.35
N ARG A 413 -18.11 13.66 3.66
CA ARG A 413 -19.59 13.68 3.73
C ARG A 413 -20.09 13.78 5.18
N LEU A 414 -19.68 14.88 5.82
CA LEU A 414 -19.93 15.17 7.24
C LEU A 414 -20.89 16.35 7.39
N ASP A 415 -22.15 16.10 7.04
CA ASP A 415 -23.21 17.13 6.94
C ASP A 415 -23.46 17.90 8.26
N GLY A 416 -22.95 17.39 9.39
CA GLY A 416 -23.02 18.05 10.69
C GLY A 416 -22.00 19.19 10.88
N ILE A 417 -20.92 19.22 10.08
CA ILE A 417 -19.95 20.33 10.10
C ILE A 417 -20.49 21.43 9.18
N THR A 418 -20.74 22.60 9.76
CA THR A 418 -21.55 23.67 9.16
C THR A 418 -20.91 25.05 9.22
N THR A 419 -19.71 25.19 9.82
CA THR A 419 -18.98 26.46 9.86
C THR A 419 -17.55 26.32 9.32
N GLN A 420 -17.11 27.34 8.59
CA GLN A 420 -15.73 27.46 8.11
C GLN A 420 -14.72 27.44 9.27
N ASP A 421 -15.05 28.10 10.40
CA ASP A 421 -14.26 28.12 11.64
C ASP A 421 -13.88 26.71 12.15
N ALA A 422 -14.80 25.74 12.08
CA ALA A 422 -14.54 24.39 12.53
C ALA A 422 -13.40 23.71 11.75
N TYR A 423 -13.33 23.94 10.43
CA TYR A 423 -12.23 23.48 9.59
C TYR A 423 -10.98 24.37 9.74
N SER A 424 -11.13 25.69 9.91
CA SER A 424 -10.01 26.61 10.19
C SER A 424 -9.20 26.23 11.44
N LYS A 425 -9.83 25.60 12.44
CA LYS A 425 -9.12 25.06 13.63
C LYS A 425 -8.13 23.95 13.29
N ILE A 426 -8.28 23.24 12.17
CA ILE A 426 -7.37 22.16 11.78
C ILE A 426 -5.94 22.68 11.67
N SER A 427 -5.72 23.82 11.00
CA SER A 427 -4.38 24.41 10.92
C SER A 427 -3.84 24.79 12.30
N ASN A 428 -4.67 25.32 13.20
CA ASN A 428 -4.22 25.75 14.52
C ASN A 428 -3.85 24.60 15.47
N SER A 429 -4.55 23.46 15.38
CA SER A 429 -4.42 22.36 16.35
C SER A 429 -3.47 21.23 15.95
N ILE A 430 -3.08 21.09 14.68
CA ILE A 430 -2.13 20.05 14.24
C ILE A 430 -0.68 20.40 14.56
N SER A 431 0.13 19.38 14.87
CA SER A 431 1.58 19.54 14.96
C SER A 431 2.25 19.75 13.60
N GLN A 432 3.25 20.63 13.60
CA GLN A 432 4.14 20.86 12.46
C GLN A 432 4.75 19.54 11.98
N SER A 433 4.67 19.29 10.68
CA SER A 433 5.36 18.21 9.96
C SER A 433 5.15 16.80 10.55
N ARG A 434 3.94 16.54 11.11
CA ARG A 434 3.51 15.22 11.61
C ARG A 434 2.36 14.60 10.82
N LEU A 435 1.49 15.42 10.22
CA LEU A 435 0.33 14.94 9.44
C LEU A 435 0.79 14.43 8.07
N THR A 436 0.54 13.15 7.78
CA THR A 436 0.99 12.46 6.56
C THR A 436 -0.14 12.19 5.56
N HIS A 437 -1.38 12.13 6.03
CA HIS A 437 -2.57 11.94 5.20
C HIS A 437 -3.65 12.94 5.61
N LEU A 438 -4.15 13.69 4.64
CA LEU A 438 -5.27 14.62 4.80
C LEU A 438 -6.35 14.30 3.75
N GLU A 439 -7.58 14.13 4.20
CA GLU A 439 -8.77 14.03 3.36
C GLU A 439 -9.83 14.95 3.94
N ILE A 440 -10.26 15.95 3.18
CA ILE A 440 -11.44 16.78 3.46
C ILE A 440 -12.27 16.77 2.19
N SER A 441 -13.36 16.00 2.16
CA SER A 441 -14.09 15.72 0.93
C SER A 441 -15.61 15.82 1.08
N TYR A 442 -16.25 16.34 0.03
CA TYR A 442 -17.70 16.55 -0.07
C TYR A 442 -18.27 17.24 1.19
N PRO A 443 -17.86 18.50 1.47
CA PRO A 443 -18.44 19.30 2.53
C PRO A 443 -19.93 19.61 2.27
N THR A 444 -20.67 19.94 3.34
CA THR A 444 -22.12 20.19 3.33
C THR A 444 -22.55 21.35 2.44
N ASN A 445 -21.70 22.36 2.32
CA ASN A 445 -21.84 23.50 1.43
C ASN A 445 -20.45 23.83 0.87
N GLU A 446 -20.42 24.36 -0.34
CA GLU A 446 -19.21 24.55 -1.15
C GLU A 446 -18.27 25.59 -0.50
N ASP A 447 -18.83 26.70 0.01
CA ASP A 447 -18.10 27.79 0.68
C ASP A 447 -17.36 27.39 1.98
N LEU A 448 -17.58 26.19 2.51
CA LEU A 448 -17.00 25.77 3.79
C LEU A 448 -15.48 25.56 3.73
N ILE A 449 -14.93 25.26 2.55
CA ILE A 449 -13.51 24.94 2.35
C ILE A 449 -12.92 25.90 1.32
N THR A 450 -12.06 26.81 1.76
CA THR A 450 -11.46 27.86 0.92
C THR A 450 -9.95 27.66 0.72
N ASP A 451 -9.40 28.26 -0.33
CA ASP A 451 -7.97 28.13 -0.67
C ASP A 451 -7.07 28.49 0.51
N ASP A 452 -7.30 29.63 1.17
CA ASP A 452 -6.49 30.11 2.30
C ASP A 452 -6.48 29.13 3.48
N MET A 453 -7.59 28.43 3.73
CA MET A 453 -7.67 27.41 4.78
C MET A 453 -6.81 26.20 4.45
N ILE A 454 -6.90 25.69 3.22
CA ILE A 454 -6.07 24.57 2.75
C ILE A 454 -4.59 24.98 2.76
N ILE A 455 -4.27 26.18 2.27
CA ILE A 455 -2.92 26.75 2.30
C ILE A 455 -2.37 26.82 3.73
N ASP A 456 -3.16 27.26 4.72
CA ASP A 456 -2.73 27.33 6.13
C ASP A 456 -2.55 25.96 6.79
N ILE A 457 -3.31 24.94 6.38
CA ILE A 457 -3.06 23.55 6.78
C ILE A 457 -1.76 23.03 6.12
N LEU A 458 -1.54 23.33 4.84
CA LEU A 458 -0.36 22.88 4.09
C LEU A 458 0.94 23.58 4.55
N LYS A 459 0.90 24.84 4.99
CA LYS A 459 2.03 25.54 5.65
C LYS A 459 2.59 24.76 6.85
N LYS A 460 1.72 24.02 7.56
CA LYS A 460 2.10 23.24 8.76
C LYS A 460 2.32 21.75 8.51
N SER A 461 1.65 21.17 7.51
CA SER A 461 1.67 19.72 7.26
C SER A 461 2.41 19.29 5.98
N GLY A 462 2.63 20.20 5.02
CA GLY A 462 3.11 19.86 3.67
C GLY A 462 4.45 19.10 3.66
N GLU A 463 5.37 19.42 4.57
CA GLU A 463 6.66 18.72 4.67
C GLU A 463 6.51 17.22 4.94
N SER A 464 5.50 16.82 5.71
CA SER A 464 5.20 15.42 6.04
C SER A 464 4.10 14.80 5.18
N LEU A 465 3.35 15.60 4.42
CA LEU A 465 2.16 15.16 3.72
C LEU A 465 2.52 14.26 2.53
N VAL A 466 2.07 13.00 2.60
CA VAL A 466 2.24 11.96 1.58
C VAL A 466 0.99 11.83 0.72
N SER A 467 -0.19 12.16 1.26
CA SER A 467 -1.49 12.06 0.59
C SER A 467 -2.40 13.25 0.89
N LEU A 468 -2.91 13.89 -0.15
CA LEU A 468 -3.93 14.95 -0.09
C LEU A 468 -5.16 14.54 -0.89
N ASN A 469 -6.34 14.64 -0.27
CA ASN A 469 -7.63 14.51 -0.93
C ASN A 469 -8.52 15.73 -0.57
N VAL A 470 -9.00 16.43 -1.60
CA VAL A 470 -9.94 17.57 -1.50
C VAL A 470 -11.18 17.35 -2.38
N ASP A 471 -11.58 16.09 -2.61
CA ASP A 471 -12.65 15.73 -3.54
C ASP A 471 -13.98 16.43 -3.20
N GLY A 472 -14.53 17.20 -4.15
CA GLY A 472 -15.81 17.89 -4.00
C GLY A 472 -15.76 19.21 -3.24
N CYS A 473 -14.57 19.75 -2.97
CA CYS A 473 -14.40 21.12 -2.46
C CYS A 473 -14.36 22.13 -3.62
N SER A 474 -15.49 22.32 -4.31
CA SER A 474 -15.61 23.14 -5.54
C SER A 474 -15.25 24.62 -5.37
N ALA A 475 -15.26 25.16 -4.14
CA ALA A 475 -14.80 26.52 -3.85
C ALA A 475 -13.26 26.72 -3.91
N LEU A 476 -12.49 25.67 -4.20
CA LEU A 476 -11.03 25.71 -4.35
C LEU A 476 -10.62 26.01 -5.80
N THR A 477 -9.61 26.88 -5.96
CA THR A 477 -9.10 27.35 -7.26
C THR A 477 -7.66 26.87 -7.49
N GLU A 478 -6.98 27.27 -8.57
CA GLU A 478 -5.53 27.05 -8.69
C GLU A 478 -4.71 27.69 -7.55
N LYS A 479 -5.28 28.58 -6.73
CA LYS A 479 -4.57 29.23 -5.62
C LYS A 479 -4.08 28.22 -4.57
N PHE A 480 -4.85 27.22 -4.13
CA PHE A 480 -4.29 26.22 -3.19
C PHE A 480 -3.18 25.36 -3.81
N LEU A 481 -3.18 25.18 -5.14
CA LEU A 481 -2.09 24.50 -5.85
C LEU A 481 -0.84 25.37 -5.89
N LEU A 482 -0.93 26.60 -6.41
CA LEU A 482 0.17 27.56 -6.54
C LEU A 482 0.76 27.98 -5.19
N GLU A 483 -0.10 28.23 -4.19
CA GLU A 483 0.30 28.79 -2.90
C GLU A 483 0.44 27.78 -1.77
N GLY A 484 -0.16 26.60 -1.90
CA GLY A 484 -0.10 25.53 -0.90
C GLY A 484 0.74 24.35 -1.37
N VAL A 485 0.24 23.59 -2.35
CA VAL A 485 0.86 22.34 -2.80
C VAL A 485 2.27 22.59 -3.36
N SER A 486 2.39 23.51 -4.30
CA SER A 486 3.64 23.80 -5.02
C SER A 486 4.74 24.38 -4.13
N LYS A 487 4.41 24.93 -2.96
CA LYS A 487 5.38 25.53 -2.02
C LYS A 487 5.80 24.58 -0.90
N TYR A 488 4.87 23.79 -0.33
CA TYR A 488 5.13 23.05 0.92
C TYR A 488 5.16 21.52 0.76
N CYS A 489 4.58 20.94 -0.29
CA CYS A 489 4.28 19.50 -0.34
C CYS A 489 5.43 18.61 -0.85
N HIS A 490 6.62 18.75 -0.26
CA HIS A 490 7.89 18.12 -0.69
C HIS A 490 7.90 16.58 -0.77
N ASN A 491 6.96 15.91 -0.10
CA ASN A 491 6.90 14.45 0.05
C ASN A 491 5.58 13.85 -0.45
N LEU A 492 4.72 14.66 -1.10
CA LEU A 492 3.42 14.22 -1.59
C LEU A 492 3.60 13.18 -2.70
N THR A 493 2.82 12.10 -2.63
CA THR A 493 2.77 11.04 -3.64
C THR A 493 1.36 10.73 -4.13
N LYS A 494 0.33 11.27 -3.46
CA LYS A 494 -1.07 11.10 -3.82
C LYS A 494 -1.81 12.43 -3.83
N LEU A 495 -2.50 12.72 -4.93
CA LEU A 495 -3.37 13.88 -5.07
C LEU A 495 -4.73 13.44 -5.62
N SER A 496 -5.81 13.75 -4.90
CA SER A 496 -7.18 13.57 -5.38
C SER A 496 -7.93 14.89 -5.21
N MET A 497 -8.52 15.37 -6.28
CA MET A 497 -9.21 16.66 -6.32
C MET A 497 -10.47 16.58 -7.21
N LYS A 498 -11.22 15.48 -7.09
CA LYS A 498 -12.39 15.22 -7.94
C LYS A 498 -13.41 16.34 -7.82
N ASN A 499 -14.11 16.65 -8.92
CA ASN A 499 -15.13 17.70 -8.98
C ASN A 499 -14.63 19.10 -8.54
N LEU A 500 -13.34 19.42 -8.74
CA LEU A 500 -12.86 20.81 -8.66
C LEU A 500 -12.87 21.40 -10.07
N ASP A 501 -13.96 22.10 -10.40
CA ASP A 501 -14.25 22.70 -11.70
C ASP A 501 -13.71 24.14 -11.83
N GLN A 502 -13.52 24.86 -10.72
CA GLN A 502 -12.91 26.21 -10.69
C GLN A 502 -11.38 26.26 -10.87
N VAL A 503 -10.69 25.12 -11.04
CA VAL A 503 -9.24 25.09 -11.27
C VAL A 503 -8.95 25.20 -12.77
N SER A 504 -8.32 26.31 -13.19
CA SER A 504 -8.01 26.53 -14.62
C SER A 504 -6.90 25.61 -15.16
N ASN A 505 -6.93 25.36 -16.47
CA ASN A 505 -5.89 24.60 -17.18
C ASN A 505 -4.50 25.25 -17.01
N GLU A 506 -4.44 26.57 -17.19
CA GLU A 506 -3.23 27.38 -17.13
C GLU A 506 -2.69 27.48 -15.69
N GLY A 507 -3.58 27.67 -14.71
CA GLY A 507 -3.23 27.74 -13.29
C GLY A 507 -2.73 26.40 -12.74
N PHE A 508 -3.35 25.28 -13.15
CA PHE A 508 -2.86 23.94 -12.82
C PHE A 508 -1.49 23.66 -13.46
N ALA A 509 -1.30 24.03 -14.73
CA ALA A 509 -0.03 23.84 -15.42
C ALA A 509 1.10 24.65 -14.77
N ALA A 510 0.84 25.93 -14.46
CA ALA A 510 1.78 26.79 -13.73
C ALA A 510 2.14 26.21 -12.35
N ALA A 511 1.15 25.70 -11.61
CA ALA A 511 1.38 25.05 -10.32
C ALA A 511 2.26 23.79 -10.46
N PHE A 512 1.96 22.88 -11.39
CA PHE A 512 2.76 21.66 -11.55
C PHE A 512 4.18 21.91 -12.06
N ASN A 513 4.37 22.93 -12.90
CA ASN A 513 5.70 23.38 -13.29
C ASN A 513 6.50 23.88 -12.07
N GLN A 514 5.92 24.75 -11.24
CA GLN A 514 6.56 25.19 -9.98
C GLN A 514 6.80 24.03 -9.01
N PHE A 515 5.85 23.11 -8.90
CA PHE A 515 5.93 21.97 -7.98
C PHE A 515 7.11 21.04 -8.30
N SER A 516 7.53 20.95 -9.57
CA SER A 516 8.69 20.15 -9.99
C SER A 516 10.01 20.62 -9.36
N GLU A 517 10.15 21.92 -9.06
CA GLU A 517 11.31 22.48 -8.36
C GLU A 517 11.37 22.05 -6.88
N VAL A 518 10.25 21.58 -6.33
CA VAL A 518 9.96 21.44 -4.89
C VAL A 518 9.70 19.99 -4.48
N ASN A 519 9.09 19.19 -5.37
CA ASN A 519 8.83 17.76 -5.22
C ASN A 519 9.53 16.96 -6.33
N ALA A 520 10.84 16.75 -6.14
CA ALA A 520 11.62 15.79 -6.93
C ALA A 520 11.20 14.31 -6.70
N GLY A 521 10.17 14.06 -5.88
CA GLY A 521 9.68 12.74 -5.54
C GLY A 521 8.67 12.16 -6.53
N GLY A 522 7.97 13.01 -7.29
CA GLY A 522 6.93 12.61 -8.24
C GLY A 522 5.66 12.03 -7.60
N LEU A 523 4.52 12.13 -8.29
CA LEU A 523 3.26 11.53 -7.83
C LEU A 523 3.13 10.07 -8.29
N ILE A 524 2.43 9.27 -7.50
CA ILE A 524 2.20 7.82 -7.70
C ILE A 524 0.73 7.52 -8.01
N GLU A 525 -0.19 8.24 -7.37
CA GLU A 525 -1.64 8.10 -7.53
C GLU A 525 -2.26 9.50 -7.73
N VAL A 526 -2.91 9.75 -8.87
CA VAL A 526 -3.52 11.06 -9.18
C VAL A 526 -4.93 10.90 -9.73
N ASN A 527 -5.87 11.70 -9.21
CA ASN A 527 -7.27 11.65 -9.63
C ASN A 527 -7.85 13.07 -9.85
N LEU A 528 -8.14 13.37 -11.12
CA LEU A 528 -8.68 14.63 -11.62
C LEU A 528 -10.11 14.47 -12.18
N MET A 529 -10.83 13.44 -11.75
CA MET A 529 -12.18 13.14 -12.25
C MET A 529 -13.10 14.37 -12.12
N LYS A 530 -13.63 14.83 -13.26
CA LYS A 530 -14.50 16.01 -13.38
C LYS A 530 -13.88 17.35 -12.97
N CYS A 531 -12.56 17.50 -13.06
CA CYS A 531 -11.91 18.83 -13.08
C CYS A 531 -12.08 19.47 -14.47
N THR A 532 -13.32 19.75 -14.87
CA THR A 532 -13.72 19.87 -16.29
C THR A 532 -12.97 20.91 -17.11
N ASP A 533 -12.38 21.92 -16.49
CA ASP A 533 -11.64 22.99 -17.16
C ASP A 533 -10.17 22.67 -17.46
N LEU A 534 -9.64 21.54 -16.95
CA LEU A 534 -8.30 21.05 -17.27
C LEU A 534 -8.24 20.42 -18.68
N GLY A 535 -7.17 20.71 -19.43
CA GLY A 535 -6.90 20.17 -20.76
C GLY A 535 -5.44 19.79 -20.96
N ASP A 536 -5.00 19.86 -22.22
CA ASP A 536 -3.69 19.34 -22.68
C ASP A 536 -2.49 19.85 -21.87
N GLU A 537 -2.45 21.15 -21.55
CA GLU A 537 -1.31 21.78 -20.87
C GLU A 537 -1.22 21.37 -19.40
N ALA A 538 -2.36 21.32 -18.70
CA ALA A 538 -2.45 20.83 -17.32
C ALA A 538 -1.98 19.37 -17.21
N ILE A 539 -2.43 18.52 -18.13
CA ILE A 539 -2.03 17.10 -18.15
C ILE A 539 -0.56 16.95 -18.53
N TYR A 540 -0.04 17.73 -19.49
CA TYR A 540 1.38 17.72 -19.84
C TYR A 540 2.28 18.08 -18.65
N ALA A 541 1.93 19.13 -17.90
CA ALA A 541 2.68 19.53 -16.70
C ALA A 541 2.68 18.44 -15.61
N LEU A 542 1.52 17.83 -15.33
CA LEU A 542 1.41 16.69 -14.40
C LEU A 542 2.27 15.49 -14.85
N LEU A 543 2.22 15.15 -16.14
CA LEU A 543 2.95 14.01 -16.67
C LEU A 543 4.47 14.26 -16.66
N ASN A 544 4.95 15.45 -17.03
CA ASN A 544 6.36 15.81 -16.91
C ASN A 544 6.86 15.76 -15.46
N HIS A 545 6.03 16.18 -14.49
CA HIS A 545 6.35 16.09 -13.05
C HIS A 545 6.43 14.63 -12.54
N SER A 546 5.64 13.71 -13.09
CA SER A 546 5.34 12.41 -12.43
C SER A 546 5.58 11.16 -13.28
N CYS A 547 6.06 11.29 -14.52
CA CYS A 547 6.16 10.22 -15.52
C CYS A 547 6.85 8.95 -15.00
N HIS A 548 7.95 9.10 -14.25
CA HIS A 548 8.75 7.99 -13.74
C HIS A 548 8.18 7.31 -12.50
N THR A 549 7.12 7.86 -11.88
CA THR A 549 6.56 7.38 -10.60
C THR A 549 5.08 7.05 -10.63
N LEU A 550 4.32 7.57 -11.61
CA LEU A 550 2.88 7.42 -11.70
C LEU A 550 2.47 5.95 -11.93
N VAL A 551 1.50 5.45 -11.17
CA VAL A 551 0.99 4.06 -11.22
C VAL A 551 -0.51 4.01 -11.48
N GLU A 552 -1.26 4.96 -10.92
CA GLU A 552 -2.71 5.11 -11.10
C GLU A 552 -3.02 6.55 -11.48
N LEU A 553 -3.74 6.73 -12.59
CA LEU A 553 -4.21 8.03 -13.08
C LEU A 553 -5.71 7.96 -13.37
N SER A 554 -6.47 8.99 -12.99
CA SER A 554 -7.81 9.25 -13.55
C SER A 554 -7.85 10.67 -14.13
N ILE A 555 -8.16 10.74 -15.42
CA ILE A 555 -8.44 11.95 -16.21
C ILE A 555 -9.92 11.97 -16.64
N ASN A 556 -10.78 11.28 -15.90
CA ASN A 556 -12.17 11.06 -16.23
C ASN A 556 -12.96 12.37 -16.39
N SER A 557 -13.79 12.43 -17.43
CA SER A 557 -14.59 13.61 -17.81
C SER A 557 -13.77 14.88 -18.16
N LEU A 558 -12.46 14.79 -18.38
CA LEU A 558 -11.63 15.91 -18.84
C LEU A 558 -11.83 16.18 -20.34
N HIS A 559 -12.96 16.82 -20.64
CA HIS A 559 -13.46 17.02 -22.00
C HIS A 559 -12.66 18.01 -22.87
N ARG A 560 -11.72 18.76 -22.29
CA ARG A 560 -10.81 19.68 -23.01
C ARG A 560 -9.51 19.03 -23.49
N ILE A 561 -9.26 17.77 -23.11
CA ILE A 561 -8.15 16.99 -23.67
C ILE A 561 -8.40 16.76 -25.16
N SER A 562 -7.40 17.00 -26.01
CA SER A 562 -7.47 16.81 -27.46
C SER A 562 -6.84 15.48 -27.90
N SER A 563 -7.36 14.89 -28.98
CA SER A 563 -6.78 13.67 -29.55
C SER A 563 -5.41 13.93 -30.19
N ASP A 564 -5.16 15.15 -30.66
CA ASP A 564 -3.85 15.56 -31.18
C ASP A 564 -2.79 15.55 -30.09
N PHE A 565 -3.07 16.14 -28.91
CA PHE A 565 -2.20 16.07 -27.74
C PHE A 565 -1.92 14.64 -27.29
N LEU A 566 -2.95 13.78 -27.17
CA LEU A 566 -2.76 12.38 -26.79
C LEU A 566 -1.90 11.61 -27.81
N SER A 567 -2.12 11.84 -29.11
CA SER A 567 -1.24 11.33 -30.16
C SER A 567 0.18 11.87 -30.06
N GLN A 568 0.37 13.14 -29.71
CA GLN A 568 1.70 13.71 -29.49
C GLN A 568 2.42 13.04 -28.30
N ILE A 569 1.85 13.02 -27.09
CA ILE A 569 2.58 12.52 -25.91
C ILE A 569 2.91 11.03 -25.96
N PHE A 570 2.13 10.21 -26.69
CA PHE A 570 2.37 8.77 -26.80
C PHE A 570 3.13 8.34 -28.07
N THR A 571 3.57 9.29 -28.91
CA THR A 571 4.33 9.03 -30.15
C THR A 571 5.76 9.55 -30.04
N ASP A 572 6.72 8.79 -30.59
CA ASP A 572 8.15 9.17 -30.67
C ASP A 572 8.35 10.53 -31.36
N ASP A 573 9.22 11.37 -30.81
CA ASP A 573 9.53 12.72 -31.32
C ASP A 573 10.08 12.72 -32.77
N ASN A 574 10.62 11.59 -33.23
CA ASN A 574 11.13 11.41 -34.59
C ASN A 574 10.06 10.92 -35.58
N HIS A 575 8.84 10.62 -35.14
CA HIS A 575 7.77 10.08 -35.97
C HIS A 575 7.30 11.08 -37.05
N GLN A 576 6.82 10.57 -38.19
CA GLN A 576 6.45 11.42 -39.32
C GLN A 576 5.30 12.39 -39.00
N PHE A 577 4.31 11.95 -38.20
CA PHE A 577 3.23 12.82 -37.69
C PHE A 577 3.78 14.04 -36.95
N LYS A 578 4.71 13.85 -36.01
CA LYS A 578 5.30 14.95 -35.23
C LYS A 578 6.17 15.88 -36.07
N LYS A 579 6.86 15.37 -37.09
CA LYS A 579 7.61 16.20 -38.05
C LYS A 579 6.68 17.11 -38.85
N GLN A 580 5.59 16.58 -39.41
CA GLN A 580 4.55 17.34 -40.11
C GLN A 580 3.75 18.28 -39.20
N LEU A 581 3.64 17.97 -37.91
CA LEU A 581 3.03 18.86 -36.92
C LEU A 581 3.98 20.00 -36.54
N LYS A 582 5.27 19.73 -36.43
CA LYS A 582 6.30 20.73 -36.15
C LYS A 582 6.49 21.71 -37.31
N GLU A 583 6.51 21.21 -38.55
CA GLU A 583 6.53 22.05 -39.76
C GLU A 583 5.35 23.04 -39.78
N ARG A 584 4.15 22.62 -39.36
CA ARG A 584 2.99 23.51 -39.22
C ARG A 584 3.04 24.41 -37.98
N TYR A 585 3.66 23.97 -36.88
CA TYR A 585 3.87 24.79 -35.68
C TYR A 585 4.81 25.98 -35.95
N ASP A 586 5.84 25.77 -36.76
CA ASP A 586 6.75 26.84 -37.20
C ASP A 586 6.05 27.85 -38.16
N GLU A 587 4.86 27.52 -38.69
CA GLU A 587 4.00 28.39 -39.51
C GLU A 587 2.82 29.03 -38.72
N ASP A 588 2.23 28.33 -37.74
CA ASP A 588 1.11 28.78 -36.91
C ASP A 588 1.34 28.53 -35.42
N SER A 589 1.65 29.61 -34.69
CA SER A 589 1.93 29.61 -33.24
C SER A 589 0.72 29.34 -32.35
N ASN A 590 -0.49 29.17 -32.92
CA ASN A 590 -1.66 28.70 -32.16
C ASN A 590 -1.65 27.17 -31.96
N ILE A 591 -0.87 26.42 -32.74
CA ILE A 591 -0.60 25.00 -32.51
C ILE A 591 0.27 24.88 -31.26
N LYS A 592 0.08 23.83 -30.44
CA LYS A 592 0.98 23.51 -29.32
C LYS A 592 1.73 22.21 -29.63
N TYR A 593 3.06 22.24 -29.48
CA TYR A 593 3.93 21.07 -29.65
C TYR A 593 4.27 20.46 -28.28
N TYR A 594 4.14 19.14 -28.17
CA TYR A 594 4.36 18.38 -26.95
C TYR A 594 5.33 17.21 -27.21
N HIS A 595 6.35 17.07 -26.35
CA HIS A 595 7.30 15.97 -26.43
C HIS A 595 6.68 14.64 -25.97
N GLN A 596 7.29 13.53 -26.37
CA GLN A 596 6.88 12.21 -25.91
C GLN A 596 7.06 12.06 -24.39
N VAL A 597 6.10 11.45 -23.69
CA VAL A 597 6.22 11.15 -22.26
C VAL A 597 6.15 9.64 -22.02
N ALA A 598 7.26 9.06 -21.57
CA ALA A 598 7.34 7.65 -21.21
C ALA A 598 6.77 7.37 -19.82
N LEU A 599 5.80 6.45 -19.71
CA LEU A 599 5.10 6.13 -18.45
C LEU A 599 5.39 4.67 -18.00
N PRO A 600 6.64 4.36 -17.56
CA PRO A 600 7.12 2.99 -17.34
C PRO A 600 6.48 2.25 -16.15
N LEU A 601 5.75 2.94 -15.27
CA LEU A 601 5.11 2.36 -14.08
C LEU A 601 3.56 2.44 -14.09
N LEU A 602 2.96 3.16 -15.04
CA LEU A 602 1.50 3.32 -15.12
C LEU A 602 0.84 1.96 -15.36
N THR A 603 -0.16 1.64 -14.52
CA THR A 603 -0.83 0.32 -14.46
C THR A 603 -2.33 0.43 -14.69
N TYR A 604 -2.93 1.51 -14.21
CA TYR A 604 -4.35 1.80 -14.29
C TYR A 604 -4.54 3.24 -14.79
N LEU A 605 -5.38 3.39 -15.82
CA LEU A 605 -5.80 4.66 -16.36
C LEU A 605 -7.34 4.68 -16.47
N ASP A 606 -8.00 5.54 -15.71
CA ASP A 606 -9.40 5.88 -15.94
C ASP A 606 -9.47 7.12 -16.83
N ALA A 607 -9.80 6.90 -18.10
CA ALA A 607 -9.97 7.93 -19.11
C ALA A 607 -11.44 8.05 -19.55
N SER A 608 -12.37 7.50 -18.77
CA SER A 608 -13.80 7.47 -19.10
C SER A 608 -14.36 8.88 -19.33
N PHE A 609 -15.22 9.02 -20.34
CA PHE A 609 -15.81 10.28 -20.81
C PHE A 609 -14.79 11.30 -21.36
N VAL A 610 -13.54 10.91 -21.61
CA VAL A 610 -12.56 11.71 -22.36
C VAL A 610 -12.74 11.45 -23.85
N ARG A 611 -13.62 12.24 -24.47
CA ARG A 611 -14.02 12.14 -25.90
C ARG A 611 -12.87 12.05 -26.92
N ALA A 612 -11.67 12.49 -26.55
CA ALA A 612 -10.45 12.39 -27.35
C ALA A 612 -9.89 10.96 -27.49
N VAL A 613 -10.22 10.04 -26.56
CA VAL A 613 -9.76 8.65 -26.61
C VAL A 613 -10.58 7.87 -27.64
N ASP A 614 -9.87 7.15 -28.50
CA ASP A 614 -10.43 6.23 -29.48
C ASP A 614 -9.51 5.02 -29.70
N ASN A 615 -9.84 4.18 -30.68
CA ASN A 615 -9.09 2.96 -31.02
C ASN A 615 -7.61 3.20 -31.33
N GLU A 616 -7.21 4.37 -31.85
CA GLU A 616 -5.81 4.67 -32.18
C GLU A 616 -5.05 5.08 -30.93
N ILE A 617 -5.64 5.98 -30.13
CA ILE A 617 -5.12 6.36 -28.81
C ILE A 617 -4.98 5.15 -27.88
N LEU A 618 -5.92 4.19 -27.92
CA LEU A 618 -5.83 2.94 -27.14
C LEU A 618 -4.64 2.06 -27.55
N SER A 619 -4.28 2.00 -28.83
CA SER A 619 -3.07 1.28 -29.28
C SER A 619 -1.82 2.00 -28.79
N LEU A 620 -1.72 3.32 -29.01
CA LEU A 620 -0.60 4.14 -28.56
C LEU A 620 -0.38 4.07 -27.04
N LEU A 621 -1.46 4.07 -26.25
CA LEU A 621 -1.40 3.82 -24.80
C LEU A 621 -0.88 2.42 -24.47
N GLY A 622 -1.33 1.39 -25.19
CA GLY A 622 -0.88 0.01 -25.01
C GLY A 622 0.60 -0.19 -25.34
N ASP A 623 1.11 0.52 -26.34
CA ASP A 623 2.50 0.41 -26.78
C ASP A 623 3.44 1.26 -25.91
N SER A 624 3.11 2.53 -25.66
CA SER A 624 3.96 3.47 -24.89
C SER A 624 3.89 3.31 -23.37
N CYS A 625 2.92 2.56 -22.82
CA CYS A 625 2.84 2.26 -21.38
C CYS A 625 3.16 0.78 -21.08
N PRO A 626 4.45 0.38 -20.97
CA PRO A 626 4.90 -1.03 -20.96
C PRO A 626 4.51 -1.84 -19.72
N LYS A 627 3.78 -1.25 -18.76
CA LYS A 627 3.22 -1.91 -17.57
C LYS A 627 1.73 -1.67 -17.34
N MET A 628 1.04 -1.01 -18.29
CA MET A 628 -0.41 -0.81 -18.26
C MET A 628 -1.15 -2.15 -18.19
N GLN A 629 -2.22 -2.24 -17.40
CA GLN A 629 -3.05 -3.44 -17.27
C GLN A 629 -4.55 -3.19 -17.39
N ILE A 630 -5.05 -2.03 -16.92
CA ILE A 630 -6.44 -1.63 -17.11
C ILE A 630 -6.50 -0.20 -17.67
N ILE A 631 -7.30 -0.01 -18.72
CA ILE A 631 -7.81 1.30 -19.13
C ILE A 631 -9.33 1.26 -19.02
N GLU A 632 -9.93 2.22 -18.33
CA GLU A 632 -11.39 2.39 -18.26
C GLU A 632 -11.78 3.54 -19.21
N VAL A 633 -12.75 3.30 -20.10
CA VAL A 633 -13.17 4.20 -21.21
C VAL A 633 -14.70 4.32 -21.32
N TYR A 634 -15.38 4.27 -20.17
CA TYR A 634 -16.85 4.30 -20.12
C TYR A 634 -17.40 5.57 -20.79
N GLY A 635 -18.37 5.40 -21.69
CA GLY A 635 -18.98 6.51 -22.44
C GLY A 635 -18.16 7.02 -23.64
N ASP A 636 -16.94 6.54 -23.86
CA ASP A 636 -16.10 6.96 -24.98
C ASP A 636 -16.45 6.20 -26.26
N ASN A 637 -17.55 6.62 -26.89
CA ASN A 637 -18.18 6.01 -28.07
C ASN A 637 -17.27 5.75 -29.28
N ARG A 638 -16.02 6.25 -29.29
CA ARG A 638 -15.03 5.92 -30.32
C ARG A 638 -14.21 4.66 -30.00
N CYS A 639 -14.18 4.22 -28.74
CA CYS A 639 -13.54 2.98 -28.28
C CYS A 639 -14.45 1.78 -28.51
N ASN A 640 -14.07 0.91 -29.45
CA ASN A 640 -14.87 -0.25 -29.88
C ASN A 640 -13.99 -1.48 -30.14
N GLY A 641 -14.62 -2.64 -30.38
CA GLY A 641 -13.95 -3.93 -30.57
C GLY A 641 -12.98 -4.05 -31.75
N LYS A 642 -12.73 -2.99 -32.53
CA LYS A 642 -11.66 -2.92 -33.55
C LYS A 642 -10.34 -2.32 -33.02
N ALA A 643 -10.25 -1.90 -31.76
CA ALA A 643 -9.01 -1.40 -31.18
C ALA A 643 -7.92 -2.48 -31.20
N SER A 644 -6.73 -2.12 -31.70
CA SER A 644 -5.53 -2.94 -31.52
C SER A 644 -5.09 -2.82 -30.06
N LEU A 645 -4.94 -3.94 -29.36
CA LEU A 645 -4.60 -3.97 -27.94
C LEU A 645 -3.48 -4.97 -27.70
N ARG A 646 -2.46 -4.53 -26.97
CA ARG A 646 -1.33 -5.36 -26.54
C ARG A 646 -1.79 -6.49 -25.62
N ASP A 647 -1.22 -7.68 -25.78
CA ASP A 647 -1.50 -8.83 -24.91
C ASP A 647 -1.42 -8.49 -23.41
N GLY A 648 -2.42 -8.95 -22.66
CA GLY A 648 -2.55 -8.73 -21.22
C GLY A 648 -3.06 -7.34 -20.81
N LEU A 649 -3.30 -6.42 -21.75
CA LEU A 649 -4.02 -5.17 -21.49
C LEU A 649 -5.53 -5.43 -21.51
N MET A 650 -6.22 -5.10 -20.42
CA MET A 650 -7.68 -5.06 -20.38
C MET A 650 -8.16 -3.62 -20.62
N VAL A 651 -9.16 -3.46 -21.48
CA VAL A 651 -9.92 -2.22 -21.64
C VAL A 651 -11.36 -2.50 -21.20
N ILE A 652 -11.93 -1.62 -20.38
CA ILE A 652 -13.25 -1.79 -19.74
C ILE A 652 -14.15 -0.61 -20.12
N GLY A 653 -15.43 -0.89 -20.39
CA GLY A 653 -16.43 0.14 -20.69
C GLY A 653 -16.41 0.60 -22.15
N ARG A 654 -15.92 -0.24 -23.08
CA ARG A 654 -16.01 0.04 -24.51
C ARG A 654 -17.46 -0.01 -24.95
N GLN A 655 -17.81 0.66 -26.05
CA GLN A 655 -19.18 0.67 -26.56
C GLN A 655 -19.73 -0.75 -26.86
N THR A 656 -18.86 -1.71 -27.17
CA THR A 656 -19.22 -3.12 -27.40
C THR A 656 -19.49 -3.93 -26.13
N ASP A 657 -19.23 -3.36 -24.95
CA ASP A 657 -19.37 -4.01 -23.65
C ASP A 657 -20.68 -3.57 -22.94
N GLU A 658 -21.43 -2.63 -23.54
CA GLU A 658 -22.68 -2.04 -23.03
C GLU A 658 -23.92 -2.40 -23.90
N ILE A 659 -23.80 -3.40 -24.79
CA ILE A 659 -24.85 -3.87 -25.74
C ILE A 659 -25.13 -5.36 -25.53
#